data_AF-A0A967DGI7-F1
#
_entry.id   AF-A0A967DGI7-F1
#
_cell.length_a   1.000
_cell.length_b   1.000
_cell.length_c   1.000
_cell.angle_alpha   90.00
_cell.angle_beta   90.00
_cell.angle_gamma   90.00
#
_symmetry.space_group_name_H-M   'P 1'
#
loop_
_entity.id
_entity.type
_entity.pdbx_description
1 polymer ?
#
loop_
_entity_poly.entity_id
_entity_poly.type
_entity_poly.pdbx_seq_one_letter_code
_entity_poly.pdbx_strand_id
1 'polypeptide(L)'
;MFKQYGIAVALWILACPAAAITLPSAYTLKGPVRTESVPLTKLTAGKAWSLMYSVPSLEGDARIQVRVEAGAGRLLASKTLHVGDTDFYVMLSPASGDKPELRVEASAGLNTQFTLVANAWPDSNRLKRGPSHAWQQANQMDLGQTIFASGDEKSYIPVAGTTRAADATDVNGDDWYRFVFSGTPKLVYFQLELMDRDDLPADVSVFREQSGKMVEFLEGQDPPSAPHEVQALPGNKFTPRLLKDGGVYYVRVRANHPEYKLRTRLYNAPPYQDPKEAVRAAIDYLMGAGDSWFANTPRRGGTLDRVMPVHQETSLCVGCHAAHFPQRAQLYATAQGYPVTQRQQLQFLQERFYNNPRPFYGFEDQGAVWTRVISAPANVLSRISLLTSMFEDNVSRIPRPETHQRIAKYLEIYYKGLDKLPPDETNGNTPLVSTFEIGWYSWKANHDARLPEMIAAAPVKNMVDLCYQTLALADMDKVKYGELIQKNAERILSLQRPGGQWSMRFEPNQVEVEFQTGHALWALQAAGIPATNPQVKQSLDFLMARQQTFGGWMDPKQSFENFKTPFRETQMAVLALSAYFPNGVRARGWNSPMAEHLSAEPVELLDQLDNIWDRPSSAVLKELQDNTASNDAMLRQAAAEALGRLALPETVGTLMKLLGDPSKMVQRTAAWSLRQIYSNRPGTPSAPVVAALGSKDDRTRWGAGRIFAHHFSELARRPEFIAPLAKLASDPSLTLRMEGVRALWQAWFWNADVAVRGTIEETILARLGEKQHPWVEANLRAAVYNLADENIRYLYNNWVTLLPRPEDRQKAIQGRLAIEGRLSARFTKILATGTAFQKKQLLNALVEPVQRRGDIYDVEASLTAPVPPVYNRIGNDIEQIAFFGEAAGAFSKALQSLLDSPDAEMKTLAARAALLVRETPYAETEKVAGGRTETSRDVGKKVSAMPEAAAVSNAFYYRPTPPGPPRRVNAATAAVAAKLDETYFRENIEPILQKKGPDGYACVNCHSTHTLFNATWSTIANVIDGKDPENSLLLKKPTSTAESEGVVGAATTAHGGGQRWTTLSSEYSTILKWIEGAK
;
A
#
# COMPACT_ATOMS: atom_id res chain seq x y z
N MET A 1 -48.48 -64.51 12.28
CA MET A 1 -48.67 -65.34 11.07
C MET A 1 -47.64 -64.92 10.03
N PHE A 2 -46.85 -65.89 9.52
CA PHE A 2 -46.03 -65.96 8.28
C PHE A 2 -45.30 -64.69 7.77
N LYS A 3 -43.97 -64.53 7.93
CA LYS A 3 -42.80 -65.02 7.13
C LYS A 3 -42.88 -64.80 5.60
N GLN A 4 -41.96 -64.00 5.02
CA GLN A 4 -40.84 -64.49 4.16
C GLN A 4 -39.87 -63.38 3.62
N TYR A 5 -38.58 -63.53 3.99
CA TYR A 5 -37.28 -63.25 3.35
C TYR A 5 -37.07 -62.17 2.24
N GLY A 6 -36.01 -61.36 2.43
CA GLY A 6 -35.31 -60.61 1.39
C GLY A 6 -33.88 -60.23 1.84
N ILE A 7 -32.90 -60.58 1.03
CA ILE A 7 -31.44 -60.62 1.26
C ILE A 7 -30.85 -59.22 1.55
N ALA A 8 -30.05 -59.11 2.62
CA ALA A 8 -29.21 -57.94 2.88
C ALA A 8 -27.92 -58.03 2.04
N VAL A 9 -27.87 -57.29 0.93
CA VAL A 9 -26.61 -56.97 0.24
C VAL A 9 -26.00 -55.76 0.92
N ALA A 10 -25.00 -55.99 1.77
CA ALA A 10 -24.16 -54.92 2.30
C ALA A 10 -23.23 -54.43 1.18
N LEU A 11 -23.63 -53.35 0.49
CA LEU A 11 -22.71 -52.57 -0.34
C LEU A 11 -21.79 -51.79 0.59
N TRP A 12 -20.61 -52.36 0.86
CA TRP A 12 -19.47 -51.59 1.32
C TRP A 12 -19.05 -50.64 0.20
N ILE A 13 -19.42 -49.36 0.31
CA ILE A 13 -18.76 -48.30 -0.45
C ILE A 13 -17.36 -48.18 0.16
N LEU A 14 -16.40 -48.85 -0.47
CA LEU A 14 -14.98 -48.58 -0.29
C LEU A 14 -14.74 -47.12 -0.71
N ALA A 15 -14.63 -46.22 0.26
CA ALA A 15 -14.08 -44.90 0.04
C ALA A 15 -12.62 -45.08 -0.39
N CYS A 16 -12.37 -45.02 -1.71
CA CYS A 16 -11.02 -44.87 -2.22
C CYS A 16 -10.41 -43.59 -1.63
N PRO A 17 -9.16 -43.61 -1.14
CA PRO A 17 -8.48 -42.37 -0.77
C PRO A 17 -8.43 -41.45 -2.00
N ALA A 18 -9.00 -40.25 -1.89
CA ALA A 18 -8.99 -39.28 -2.96
C ALA A 18 -7.54 -38.87 -3.27
N ALA A 19 -7.05 -39.26 -4.44
CA ALA A 19 -5.73 -38.86 -4.93
C ALA A 19 -5.79 -37.42 -5.47
N ALA A 20 -4.64 -36.74 -5.50
CA ALA A 20 -4.51 -35.44 -6.15
C ALA A 20 -5.06 -35.47 -7.59
N ILE A 21 -5.73 -34.40 -8.03
CA ILE A 21 -6.15 -34.31 -9.43
C ILE A 21 -4.92 -34.37 -10.34
N THR A 22 -4.98 -35.25 -11.34
CA THR A 22 -3.93 -35.42 -12.34
C THR A 22 -4.53 -35.17 -13.70
N LEU A 23 -4.10 -34.08 -14.35
CA LEU A 23 -4.54 -33.73 -15.69
C LEU A 23 -3.91 -34.68 -16.72
N PRO A 24 -4.57 -34.96 -17.86
CA PRO A 24 -3.97 -35.75 -18.93
C PRO A 24 -2.71 -35.07 -19.48
N SER A 25 -1.53 -35.67 -19.25
CA SER A 25 -0.26 -35.14 -19.74
C SER A 25 0.04 -35.59 -21.17
N ALA A 26 0.33 -34.66 -22.06
CA ALA A 26 0.87 -34.96 -23.39
C ALA A 26 2.39 -35.20 -23.35
N TYR A 27 3.08 -34.41 -22.52
CA TYR A 27 4.53 -34.42 -22.38
C TYR A 27 4.94 -34.33 -20.92
N THR A 28 5.95 -35.12 -20.56
CA THR A 28 6.69 -35.02 -19.29
C THR A 28 8.13 -35.40 -19.62
N LEU A 29 8.93 -34.40 -19.97
CA LEU A 29 10.31 -34.59 -20.42
C LEU A 29 11.28 -34.01 -19.40
N LYS A 30 12.43 -34.67 -19.26
CA LYS A 30 13.58 -34.18 -18.50
C LYS A 30 14.84 -34.48 -19.28
N GLY A 31 15.79 -33.57 -19.26
CA GLY A 31 17.04 -33.74 -19.97
C GLY A 31 17.98 -32.55 -19.83
N PRO A 32 19.20 -32.65 -20.39
CA PRO A 32 20.14 -31.54 -20.42
C PRO A 32 19.57 -30.42 -21.28
N VAL A 33 19.74 -29.18 -20.86
CA VAL A 33 19.38 -28.02 -21.68
C VAL A 33 20.29 -27.95 -22.90
N ARG A 34 19.71 -27.87 -24.10
CA ARG A 34 20.42 -27.71 -25.37
C ARG A 34 19.67 -26.75 -26.27
N THR A 35 20.37 -26.16 -27.24
CA THR A 35 19.71 -25.46 -28.34
C THR A 35 19.08 -26.49 -29.26
N GLU A 36 17.76 -26.55 -29.31
CA GLU A 36 17.01 -27.59 -30.02
C GLU A 36 15.61 -27.13 -30.41
N SER A 37 14.94 -27.94 -31.23
CA SER A 37 13.52 -27.76 -31.58
C SER A 37 12.79 -29.08 -31.40
N VAL A 38 11.70 -29.06 -30.64
CA VAL A 38 10.93 -30.23 -30.24
C VAL A 38 9.50 -30.09 -30.78
N PRO A 39 9.08 -30.91 -31.75
CA PRO A 39 7.71 -30.92 -32.23
C PRO A 39 6.72 -31.31 -31.11
N LEU A 40 5.73 -30.46 -30.86
CA LEU A 40 4.68 -30.66 -29.86
C LEU A 40 3.40 -31.21 -30.51
N THR A 41 3.53 -32.27 -31.30
CA THR A 41 2.44 -32.86 -32.14
C THR A 41 1.19 -33.30 -31.37
N LYS A 42 1.28 -33.52 -30.06
CA LYS A 42 0.13 -33.89 -29.22
C LYS A 42 -0.70 -32.68 -28.75
N LEU A 43 -0.18 -31.45 -28.87
CA LEU A 43 -0.94 -30.24 -28.57
C LEU A 43 -1.91 -29.97 -29.73
N THR A 44 -3.16 -30.39 -29.53
CA THR A 44 -4.22 -30.35 -30.55
C THR A 44 -5.17 -29.19 -30.34
N ALA A 45 -5.78 -28.72 -31.43
CA ALA A 45 -6.80 -27.67 -31.41
C ALA A 45 -8.08 -28.10 -30.67
N GLY A 46 -8.84 -27.13 -30.18
CA GLY A 46 -10.10 -27.37 -29.45
C GLY A 46 -9.91 -27.80 -27.99
N LYS A 47 -8.69 -27.73 -27.47
CA LYS A 47 -8.36 -27.90 -26.05
C LYS A 47 -7.44 -26.78 -25.59
N ALA A 48 -7.50 -26.46 -24.30
CA ALA A 48 -6.47 -25.67 -23.64
C ALA A 48 -5.33 -26.57 -23.18
N TRP A 49 -4.10 -26.07 -23.20
CA TRP A 49 -2.90 -26.79 -22.81
C TRP A 49 -2.06 -25.94 -21.87
N SER A 50 -1.78 -26.42 -20.66
CA SER A 50 -0.70 -25.82 -19.88
C SER A 50 0.64 -26.32 -20.41
N LEU A 51 1.65 -25.47 -20.34
CA LEU A 51 3.04 -25.82 -20.62
C LEU A 51 3.92 -25.17 -19.55
N MET A 52 4.75 -25.98 -18.90
CA MET A 52 5.76 -25.54 -17.93
C MET A 52 7.14 -25.98 -18.39
N TYR A 53 8.06 -25.03 -18.61
CA TYR A 53 9.48 -25.30 -18.83
C TYR A 53 10.28 -24.72 -17.66
N SER A 54 11.10 -25.54 -17.00
CA SER A 54 11.69 -25.18 -15.72
C SER A 54 13.12 -25.71 -15.58
N VAL A 55 14.05 -24.89 -15.07
CA VAL A 55 15.44 -25.28 -14.75
C VAL A 55 15.77 -24.98 -13.29
N PRO A 56 16.50 -25.84 -12.55
CA PRO A 56 16.73 -25.66 -11.12
C PRO A 56 17.36 -24.31 -10.74
N SER A 57 18.42 -23.91 -11.45
CA SER A 57 19.11 -22.65 -11.24
C SER A 57 19.89 -22.23 -12.49
N LEU A 58 20.22 -20.95 -12.55
CA LEU A 58 21.05 -20.31 -13.58
C LEU A 58 22.02 -19.33 -12.90
N GLU A 59 23.22 -19.19 -13.43
CA GLU A 59 24.26 -18.33 -12.86
C GLU A 59 24.72 -17.26 -13.85
N GLY A 60 25.16 -16.11 -13.32
CA GLY A 60 25.68 -15.00 -14.10
C GLY A 60 24.75 -14.56 -15.24
N ASP A 61 25.33 -14.47 -16.44
CA ASP A 61 24.63 -14.02 -17.65
C ASP A 61 24.04 -15.17 -18.49
N ALA A 62 23.99 -16.39 -17.96
CA ALA A 62 23.35 -17.51 -18.65
C ALA A 62 21.88 -17.22 -18.94
N ARG A 63 21.45 -17.48 -20.19
CA ARG A 63 20.08 -17.30 -20.67
C ARG A 63 19.59 -18.54 -21.40
N ILE A 64 18.28 -18.79 -21.30
CA ILE A 64 17.57 -19.78 -22.11
C ILE A 64 16.35 -19.10 -22.72
N GLN A 65 16.33 -18.91 -24.03
CA GLN A 65 15.14 -18.46 -24.73
C GLN A 65 14.23 -19.66 -25.01
N VAL A 66 13.03 -19.63 -24.46
CA VAL A 66 11.98 -20.63 -24.67
C VAL A 66 10.91 -20.01 -25.55
N ARG A 67 10.59 -20.64 -26.68
CA ARG A 67 9.53 -20.20 -27.61
C ARG A 67 8.64 -21.37 -27.96
N VAL A 68 7.33 -21.12 -27.99
CA VAL A 68 6.35 -22.05 -28.56
C VAL A 68 5.78 -21.39 -29.79
N GLU A 69 5.93 -22.03 -30.94
CA GLU A 69 5.47 -21.53 -32.24
C GLU A 69 4.39 -22.46 -32.80
N ALA A 70 3.40 -21.92 -33.50
CA ALA A 70 2.32 -22.68 -34.14
C ALA A 70 2.72 -23.35 -35.46
N GLY A 71 3.93 -23.09 -35.97
CA GLY A 71 4.35 -23.41 -37.33
C GLY A 71 4.47 -22.15 -38.21
N ALA A 72 5.33 -22.21 -39.24
CA ALA A 72 5.65 -21.08 -40.13
C ALA A 72 6.10 -19.77 -39.41
N GLY A 73 6.67 -19.89 -38.21
CA GLY A 73 7.20 -18.76 -37.43
C GLY A 73 6.17 -17.95 -36.64
N ARG A 74 4.89 -18.36 -36.59
CA ARG A 74 3.87 -17.67 -35.77
C ARG A 74 4.06 -18.01 -34.29
N LEU A 75 4.40 -17.02 -33.48
CA LEU A 75 4.62 -17.17 -32.04
C LEU A 75 3.30 -17.40 -31.29
N LEU A 76 3.27 -18.39 -30.40
CA LEU A 76 2.18 -18.62 -29.45
C LEU A 76 2.53 -18.07 -28.06
N ALA A 77 3.77 -18.29 -27.60
CA ALA A 77 4.27 -17.77 -26.34
C ALA A 77 5.81 -17.80 -26.31
N SER A 78 6.44 -16.91 -25.53
CA SER A 78 7.88 -16.93 -25.33
C SER A 78 8.31 -16.33 -24.01
N LYS A 79 9.47 -16.76 -23.53
CA LYS A 79 10.14 -16.15 -22.38
C LYS A 79 11.65 -16.39 -22.42
N THR A 80 12.43 -15.43 -21.92
CA THR A 80 13.85 -15.63 -21.61
C THR A 80 14.00 -16.03 -20.15
N LEU A 81 14.52 -17.23 -19.88
CA LEU A 81 14.91 -17.66 -18.53
C LEU A 81 16.30 -17.15 -18.17
N HIS A 82 16.49 -16.76 -16.91
CA HIS A 82 17.76 -16.25 -16.37
C HIS A 82 17.83 -16.42 -14.84
N VAL A 83 18.91 -15.97 -14.21
CA VAL A 83 19.13 -16.06 -12.76
C VAL A 83 18.00 -15.51 -11.89
N GLY A 84 17.19 -14.57 -12.41
CA GLY A 84 16.05 -13.98 -11.70
C GLY A 84 14.70 -14.62 -12.01
N ASP A 85 14.65 -15.55 -12.96
CA ASP A 85 13.43 -16.17 -13.45
C ASP A 85 13.75 -17.50 -14.19
N THR A 86 13.63 -18.62 -13.48
CA THR A 86 14.14 -19.93 -13.94
C THR A 86 13.06 -20.88 -14.45
N ASP A 87 11.83 -20.39 -14.59
CA ASP A 87 10.72 -21.17 -15.12
C ASP A 87 9.76 -20.32 -15.97
N PHE A 88 9.02 -21.02 -16.82
CA PHE A 88 8.00 -20.44 -17.68
C PHE A 88 6.74 -21.32 -17.66
N TYR A 89 5.63 -20.77 -17.16
CA TYR A 89 4.31 -21.41 -17.19
C TYR A 89 3.34 -20.62 -18.08
N VAL A 90 2.74 -21.27 -19.06
CA VAL A 90 1.75 -20.65 -19.97
C VAL A 90 0.61 -21.58 -20.30
N MET A 91 -0.57 -21.02 -20.53
CA MET A 91 -1.75 -21.72 -21.06
C MET A 91 -1.90 -21.38 -22.55
N LEU A 92 -2.00 -22.39 -23.40
CA LEU A 92 -2.00 -22.28 -24.86
C LEU A 92 -3.28 -22.87 -25.44
N SER A 93 -3.73 -22.33 -26.57
CA SER A 93 -4.82 -22.92 -27.35
C SER A 93 -4.46 -22.90 -28.85
N PRO A 94 -3.80 -23.96 -29.36
CA PRO A 94 -3.48 -24.07 -30.78
C PRO A 94 -4.74 -23.97 -31.66
N ALA A 95 -4.65 -23.29 -32.80
CA ALA A 95 -5.70 -23.22 -33.79
C ALA A 95 -5.73 -24.49 -34.66
N SER A 96 -6.84 -24.72 -35.36
CA SER A 96 -6.94 -25.82 -36.32
C SER A 96 -5.89 -25.65 -37.43
N GLY A 97 -5.09 -26.69 -37.66
CA GLY A 97 -3.99 -26.68 -38.65
C GLY A 97 -2.64 -26.25 -38.11
N ASP A 98 -2.56 -25.78 -36.85
CA ASP A 98 -1.29 -25.50 -36.19
C ASP A 98 -0.45 -26.77 -36.05
N LYS A 99 0.87 -26.61 -36.16
CA LYS A 99 1.89 -27.62 -35.86
C LYS A 99 2.80 -27.08 -34.76
N PRO A 100 2.36 -27.12 -33.49
CA PRO A 100 3.11 -26.50 -32.42
C PRO A 100 4.52 -27.09 -32.28
N GLU A 101 5.52 -26.24 -32.06
CA GLU A 101 6.92 -26.59 -31.86
C GLU A 101 7.51 -25.77 -30.71
N LEU A 102 8.23 -26.45 -29.81
CA LEU A 102 9.03 -25.82 -28.78
C LEU A 102 10.43 -25.57 -29.32
N ARG A 103 10.86 -24.31 -29.39
CA ARG A 103 12.24 -23.92 -29.69
C ARG A 103 12.93 -23.46 -28.42
N VAL A 104 14.09 -24.05 -28.15
CA VAL A 104 14.95 -23.69 -27.02
C VAL A 104 16.28 -23.20 -27.58
N GLU A 105 16.72 -22.03 -27.14
CA GLU A 105 18.07 -21.51 -27.42
C GLU A 105 18.77 -21.24 -26.10
N ALA A 106 19.89 -21.90 -25.85
CA ALA A 106 20.61 -21.80 -24.59
C ALA A 106 22.01 -21.20 -24.79
N SER A 107 22.48 -20.45 -23.79
CA SER A 107 23.88 -20.00 -23.74
C SER A 107 24.86 -21.18 -23.86
N ALA A 108 25.99 -20.95 -24.54
CA ALA A 108 27.03 -21.96 -24.69
C ALA A 108 27.59 -22.41 -23.34
N GLY A 109 27.89 -23.71 -23.20
CA GLY A 109 28.51 -24.27 -22.00
C GLY A 109 27.58 -24.44 -20.79
N LEU A 110 26.27 -24.27 -20.95
CA LEU A 110 25.30 -24.43 -19.86
C LEU A 110 25.22 -25.90 -19.40
N ASN A 111 25.48 -26.14 -18.11
CA ASN A 111 25.40 -27.46 -17.49
C ASN A 111 24.23 -27.53 -16.49
N THR A 112 23.00 -27.57 -17.01
CA THR A 112 21.79 -27.70 -16.20
C THR A 112 20.78 -28.62 -16.88
N GLN A 113 19.76 -29.05 -16.13
CA GLN A 113 18.69 -29.92 -16.60
C GLN A 113 17.39 -29.14 -16.68
N PHE A 114 16.55 -29.43 -17.68
CA PHE A 114 15.19 -28.92 -17.74
C PHE A 114 14.18 -29.98 -17.30
N THR A 115 13.01 -29.49 -16.88
CA THR A 115 11.77 -30.26 -16.82
C THR A 115 10.73 -29.55 -17.68
N LEU A 116 10.13 -30.29 -18.61
CA LEU A 116 9.00 -29.86 -19.43
C LEU A 116 7.76 -30.69 -19.07
N VAL A 117 6.67 -30.03 -18.73
CA VAL A 117 5.35 -30.66 -18.53
C VAL A 117 4.34 -29.95 -19.40
N ALA A 118 3.50 -30.70 -20.12
CA ALA A 118 2.36 -30.14 -20.84
C ALA A 118 1.09 -30.97 -20.58
N ASN A 119 0.06 -30.32 -20.03
CA ASN A 119 -1.18 -30.98 -19.61
C ASN A 119 -2.39 -30.43 -20.36
N ALA A 120 -3.34 -31.31 -20.68
CA ALA A 120 -4.61 -30.93 -21.29
C ALA A 120 -5.57 -30.38 -20.23
N TRP A 121 -6.20 -29.26 -20.54
CA TRP A 121 -7.27 -28.65 -19.78
C TRP A 121 -8.58 -28.67 -20.58
N PRO A 122 -9.75 -28.76 -19.90
CA PRO A 122 -11.03 -28.53 -20.55
C PRO A 122 -11.09 -27.10 -21.08
N ASP A 123 -11.77 -26.92 -22.21
CA ASP A 123 -11.95 -25.60 -22.79
C ASP A 123 -12.87 -24.75 -21.92
N SER A 124 -12.46 -23.52 -21.59
CA SER A 124 -13.22 -22.66 -20.69
C SER A 124 -12.89 -21.18 -20.86
N ASN A 125 -13.91 -20.32 -20.79
CA ASN A 125 -13.75 -18.86 -20.72
C ASN A 125 -13.24 -18.37 -19.36
N ARG A 126 -13.10 -19.29 -18.40
CA ARG A 126 -12.55 -19.02 -17.05
C ARG A 126 -11.04 -19.17 -16.97
N LEU A 127 -10.38 -19.42 -18.10
CA LEU A 127 -8.93 -19.56 -18.21
C LEU A 127 -8.38 -18.58 -19.24
N LYS A 128 -7.30 -17.86 -18.91
CA LYS A 128 -6.50 -17.14 -19.92
C LYS A 128 -5.85 -18.16 -20.85
N ARG A 129 -5.88 -17.90 -22.16
CA ARG A 129 -5.27 -18.75 -23.20
C ARG A 129 -4.46 -17.87 -24.16
N GLY A 130 -3.18 -18.15 -24.32
CA GLY A 130 -2.28 -17.40 -25.20
C GLY A 130 -2.42 -17.76 -26.69
N PRO A 131 -2.05 -16.84 -27.61
CA PRO A 131 -1.65 -15.46 -27.32
C PRO A 131 -2.85 -14.55 -27.01
N SER A 132 -2.66 -13.57 -26.11
CA SER A 132 -3.69 -12.61 -25.68
C SER A 132 -3.19 -11.17 -25.60
N HIS A 133 -2.03 -10.87 -26.20
CA HIS A 133 -1.31 -9.60 -26.02
C HIS A 133 -1.80 -8.44 -26.90
N ALA A 134 -2.83 -8.69 -27.72
CA ALA A 134 -3.49 -7.69 -28.53
C ALA A 134 -5.01 -7.86 -28.46
N TRP A 135 -5.75 -6.77 -28.60
CA TRP A 135 -7.21 -6.78 -28.49
C TRP A 135 -7.89 -7.65 -29.56
N GLN A 136 -7.26 -7.85 -30.72
CA GLN A 136 -7.72 -8.75 -31.77
C GLN A 136 -7.61 -10.24 -31.37
N GLN A 137 -6.75 -10.54 -30.41
CA GLN A 137 -6.54 -11.88 -29.85
C GLN A 137 -7.26 -12.06 -28.51
N ALA A 138 -8.16 -11.14 -28.15
CA ALA A 138 -8.77 -11.11 -26.83
C ALA A 138 -9.51 -12.41 -26.48
N ASN A 139 -9.18 -12.99 -25.33
CA ASN A 139 -9.87 -14.16 -24.81
C ASN A 139 -11.33 -13.84 -24.52
N GLN A 140 -12.24 -14.76 -24.84
CA GLN A 140 -13.63 -14.60 -24.46
C GLN A 140 -13.77 -14.74 -22.94
N MET A 141 -14.55 -13.84 -22.34
CA MET A 141 -14.91 -13.88 -20.92
C MET A 141 -16.40 -13.68 -20.73
N ASP A 142 -16.91 -14.19 -19.60
CA ASP A 142 -18.28 -14.00 -19.16
C ASP A 142 -18.29 -13.16 -17.87
N LEU A 143 -19.16 -12.13 -17.82
CA LEU A 143 -19.29 -11.30 -16.62
C LEU A 143 -19.84 -12.14 -15.45
N GLY A 144 -19.34 -11.87 -14.24
CA GLY A 144 -19.74 -12.55 -13.01
C GLY A 144 -18.92 -13.81 -12.72
N GLN A 145 -18.06 -14.23 -13.66
CA GLN A 145 -17.15 -15.36 -13.49
C GLN A 145 -15.74 -14.87 -13.16
N THR A 146 -15.00 -15.70 -12.42
CA THR A 146 -13.56 -15.49 -12.18
C THR A 146 -12.77 -16.16 -13.29
N ILE A 147 -11.83 -15.41 -13.88
CA ILE A 147 -10.82 -15.94 -14.78
C ILE A 147 -9.55 -16.20 -13.98
N PHE A 148 -9.00 -17.40 -14.09
CA PHE A 148 -7.69 -17.79 -13.58
C PHE A 148 -6.66 -17.67 -14.71
N ALA A 149 -5.56 -16.97 -14.45
CA ALA A 149 -4.63 -16.59 -15.50
C ALA A 149 -3.17 -16.66 -15.04
N SER A 150 -2.29 -16.96 -16.02
CA SER A 150 -0.85 -16.77 -15.90
C SER A 150 -0.43 -15.50 -16.64
N GLY A 151 0.36 -14.65 -16.00
CA GLY A 151 1.03 -13.50 -16.61
C GLY A 151 2.53 -13.74 -16.80
N ASP A 152 2.95 -15.01 -16.78
CA ASP A 152 4.35 -15.40 -16.68
C ASP A 152 5.16 -15.25 -17.99
N GLU A 153 4.51 -14.89 -19.10
CA GLU A 153 5.20 -14.46 -20.32
C GLU A 153 6.04 -13.20 -20.10
N LYS A 154 5.60 -12.32 -19.18
CA LYS A 154 6.42 -11.22 -18.69
C LYS A 154 7.41 -11.74 -17.65
N SER A 155 8.68 -11.40 -17.78
CA SER A 155 9.71 -11.79 -16.82
C SER A 155 9.35 -11.34 -15.40
N TYR A 156 9.50 -12.24 -14.43
CA TYR A 156 9.28 -11.98 -13.02
C TYR A 156 10.25 -10.89 -12.53
N ILE A 157 11.55 -11.12 -12.73
CA ILE A 157 12.58 -10.09 -12.67
C ILE A 157 13.01 -9.83 -14.12
N PRO A 158 13.13 -8.57 -14.58
CA PRO A 158 13.63 -8.27 -15.92
C PRO A 158 15.00 -8.84 -16.22
N VAL A 159 15.25 -9.10 -17.49
CA VAL A 159 16.58 -9.45 -17.98
C VAL A 159 17.55 -8.32 -17.63
N ALA A 160 18.77 -8.66 -17.20
CA ALA A 160 19.78 -7.66 -16.88
C ALA A 160 20.03 -6.73 -18.09
N GLY A 161 19.96 -5.42 -17.86
CA GLY A 161 20.08 -4.40 -18.90
C GLY A 161 18.75 -3.85 -19.45
N THR A 162 17.60 -4.44 -19.11
CA THR A 162 16.28 -3.90 -19.47
C THR A 162 16.08 -2.50 -18.88
N THR A 163 15.75 -1.52 -19.73
CA THR A 163 15.44 -0.15 -19.30
C THR A 163 14.01 -0.03 -18.78
N ARG A 164 13.72 1.02 -18.00
CA ARG A 164 12.36 1.25 -17.48
C ARG A 164 11.34 1.47 -18.60
N ALA A 165 11.70 2.25 -19.61
CA ALA A 165 10.88 2.42 -20.82
C ALA A 165 10.57 1.09 -21.52
N ALA A 166 11.56 0.20 -21.68
CA ALA A 166 11.36 -1.11 -22.31
C ALA A 166 10.44 -2.02 -21.47
N ASP A 167 10.63 -2.11 -20.15
CA ASP A 167 9.75 -2.89 -19.26
C ASP A 167 8.32 -2.32 -19.18
N ALA A 168 8.18 -1.00 -19.26
CA ALA A 168 6.90 -0.30 -19.23
C ALA A 168 6.06 -0.49 -20.51
N THR A 169 6.71 -0.64 -21.66
CA THR A 169 6.08 -0.73 -22.98
C THR A 169 6.01 -2.15 -23.53
N ASP A 170 6.51 -3.14 -22.78
CA ASP A 170 6.43 -4.56 -23.15
C ASP A 170 4.97 -5.03 -23.26
N VAL A 171 4.58 -5.34 -24.51
CA VAL A 171 3.24 -5.84 -24.86
C VAL A 171 2.94 -7.21 -24.27
N ASN A 172 3.96 -8.03 -23.95
CA ASN A 172 3.75 -9.32 -23.29
C ASN A 172 3.23 -9.15 -21.86
N GLY A 173 3.29 -7.93 -21.30
CA GLY A 173 2.68 -7.58 -20.04
C GLY A 173 1.17 -7.32 -20.10
N ASP A 174 0.58 -7.22 -21.29
CA ASP A 174 -0.84 -6.99 -21.48
C ASP A 174 -1.58 -8.28 -21.84
N ASP A 175 -2.71 -8.53 -21.19
CA ASP A 175 -3.65 -9.57 -21.54
C ASP A 175 -5.01 -8.94 -21.87
N TRP A 176 -5.56 -9.30 -23.03
CA TRP A 176 -6.83 -8.78 -23.51
C TRP A 176 -7.95 -9.81 -23.38
N TYR A 177 -9.10 -9.34 -22.91
CA TYR A 177 -10.34 -10.10 -22.82
C TYR A 177 -11.46 -9.37 -23.55
N ARG A 178 -12.45 -10.11 -24.04
CA ARG A 178 -13.65 -9.57 -24.71
C ARG A 178 -14.92 -10.18 -24.16
N PHE A 179 -15.96 -9.37 -24.03
CA PHE A 179 -17.31 -9.83 -23.68
C PHE A 179 -18.38 -9.03 -24.43
N VAL A 180 -19.56 -9.61 -24.56
CA VAL A 180 -20.73 -8.94 -25.13
C VAL A 180 -21.67 -8.57 -23.99
N PHE A 181 -21.96 -7.28 -23.85
CA PHE A 181 -22.97 -6.82 -22.91
C PHE A 181 -24.31 -6.66 -23.63
N SER A 182 -25.36 -7.19 -23.02
CA SER A 182 -26.75 -7.01 -23.44
C SER A 182 -27.65 -6.99 -22.20
N GLY A 183 -28.79 -6.31 -22.28
CA GLY A 183 -29.78 -6.25 -21.21
C GLY A 183 -29.87 -4.89 -20.52
N THR A 184 -30.39 -4.88 -19.28
CA THR A 184 -30.60 -3.67 -18.49
C THR A 184 -29.27 -3.10 -17.95
N PRO A 185 -29.19 -1.79 -17.68
CA PRO A 185 -28.00 -1.17 -17.09
C PRO A 185 -27.46 -1.91 -15.86
N LYS A 186 -26.14 -2.12 -15.82
CA LYS A 186 -25.44 -2.76 -14.70
C LYS A 186 -24.21 -1.98 -14.28
N LEU A 187 -24.01 -1.87 -12.98
CA LEU A 187 -22.72 -1.48 -12.41
C LEU A 187 -21.84 -2.73 -12.34
N VAL A 188 -20.67 -2.67 -12.96
CA VAL A 188 -19.70 -3.78 -13.02
C VAL A 188 -18.40 -3.33 -12.40
N TYR A 189 -17.92 -4.10 -11.42
CA TYR A 189 -16.59 -3.93 -10.84
C TYR A 189 -15.63 -4.91 -11.47
N PHE A 190 -14.61 -4.40 -12.17
CA PHE A 190 -13.49 -5.17 -12.71
C PHE A 190 -12.33 -5.13 -11.72
N GLN A 191 -11.81 -6.28 -11.33
CA GLN A 191 -10.82 -6.36 -10.26
C GLN A 191 -9.76 -7.42 -10.54
N LEU A 192 -8.51 -7.06 -10.28
CA LEU A 192 -7.39 -8.00 -10.27
C LEU A 192 -7.09 -8.45 -8.86
N GLU A 193 -7.00 -9.76 -8.69
CA GLU A 193 -6.47 -10.36 -7.47
C GLU A 193 -5.07 -10.90 -7.71
N LEU A 194 -4.20 -10.58 -6.75
CA LEU A 194 -2.77 -10.89 -6.76
C LEU A 194 -2.42 -11.47 -5.40
N MET A 195 -1.77 -12.63 -5.38
CA MET A 195 -1.53 -13.35 -4.14
C MET A 195 -0.39 -12.74 -3.31
N ASP A 196 0.78 -12.51 -3.90
CA ASP A 196 1.86 -11.68 -3.34
C ASP A 196 2.09 -10.54 -4.32
N ARG A 197 2.10 -9.30 -3.83
CA ARG A 197 1.98 -8.10 -4.66
C ARG A 197 3.31 -7.50 -5.09
N ASP A 198 4.40 -7.89 -4.42
CA ASP A 198 5.76 -7.41 -4.67
C ASP A 198 5.91 -5.88 -4.75
N ASP A 199 4.98 -5.14 -4.12
CA ASP A 199 4.86 -3.69 -4.24
C ASP A 199 4.82 -3.19 -5.71
N LEU A 200 4.19 -3.95 -6.60
CA LEU A 200 4.07 -3.62 -8.03
C LEU A 200 2.68 -3.11 -8.40
N PRO A 201 2.59 -1.98 -9.14
CA PRO A 201 1.35 -1.55 -9.76
C PRO A 201 0.79 -2.58 -10.74
N ALA A 202 -0.53 -2.69 -10.77
CA ALA A 202 -1.28 -3.50 -11.74
C ALA A 202 -2.41 -2.65 -12.32
N ASP A 203 -2.86 -2.99 -13.53
CA ASP A 203 -3.87 -2.23 -14.25
C ASP A 203 -4.98 -3.12 -14.82
N VAL A 204 -6.23 -2.74 -14.61
CA VAL A 204 -7.39 -3.27 -15.32
C VAL A 204 -8.21 -2.12 -15.88
N SER A 205 -8.31 -2.08 -17.21
CA SER A 205 -8.95 -0.99 -17.96
C SER A 205 -9.97 -1.55 -18.95
N VAL A 206 -11.06 -0.82 -19.17
CA VAL A 206 -12.18 -1.26 -20.03
C VAL A 206 -12.25 -0.38 -21.26
N PHE A 207 -12.46 -0.97 -22.43
CA PHE A 207 -12.43 -0.29 -23.72
C PHE A 207 -13.60 -0.70 -24.61
N ARG A 208 -13.90 0.15 -25.60
CA ARG A 208 -14.73 -0.17 -26.76
C ARG A 208 -13.95 0.13 -28.05
N GLU A 209 -14.23 -0.64 -29.09
CA GLU A 209 -13.74 -0.30 -30.43
C GLU A 209 -14.56 0.85 -31.00
N GLN A 210 -13.89 1.90 -31.47
CA GLN A 210 -14.47 3.01 -32.23
C GLN A 210 -13.58 3.28 -33.44
N SER A 211 -14.14 3.11 -34.65
CA SER A 211 -13.42 3.35 -35.91
C SER A 211 -12.06 2.63 -36.02
N GLY A 212 -12.01 1.36 -35.60
CA GLY A 212 -10.79 0.54 -35.64
C GLY A 212 -9.77 0.85 -34.53
N LYS A 213 -10.12 1.67 -33.53
CA LYS A 213 -9.27 2.02 -32.40
C LYS A 213 -9.92 1.66 -31.07
N MET A 214 -9.12 1.21 -30.12
CA MET A 214 -9.57 1.01 -28.75
C MET A 214 -9.65 2.35 -28.02
N VAL A 215 -10.85 2.73 -27.59
CA VAL A 215 -11.14 3.92 -26.79
C VAL A 215 -11.54 3.47 -25.40
N GLU A 216 -10.91 4.02 -24.36
CA GLU A 216 -11.24 3.66 -22.98
C GLU A 216 -12.68 4.06 -22.67
N PHE A 217 -13.43 3.12 -22.09
CA PHE A 217 -14.79 3.34 -21.62
C PHE A 217 -14.73 3.83 -20.18
N LEU A 218 -15.26 5.03 -19.89
CA LEU A 218 -15.11 5.71 -18.59
C LEU A 218 -16.42 5.90 -17.82
N GLU A 219 -17.58 5.52 -18.37
CA GLU A 219 -18.85 5.72 -17.68
C GLU A 219 -18.89 4.90 -16.38
N GLY A 220 -19.26 5.55 -15.27
CA GLY A 220 -19.23 4.94 -13.94
C GLY A 220 -17.85 4.89 -13.27
N GLN A 221 -16.83 5.49 -13.87
CA GLN A 221 -15.51 5.65 -13.25
C GLN A 221 -15.64 6.43 -11.93
N ASP A 222 -14.94 5.96 -10.90
CA ASP A 222 -14.84 6.64 -9.63
C ASP A 222 -13.67 7.64 -9.62
N PRO A 223 -13.72 8.70 -8.77
CA PRO A 223 -12.65 9.69 -8.72
C PRO A 223 -11.26 9.11 -8.41
N PRO A 224 -11.08 8.11 -7.50
CA PRO A 224 -9.81 7.42 -7.25
C PRO A 224 -9.13 6.77 -8.45
N SER A 225 -9.87 6.43 -9.51
CA SER A 225 -9.30 5.81 -10.72
C SER A 225 -8.38 6.74 -11.52
N ALA A 226 -8.59 8.06 -11.45
CA ALA A 226 -7.70 9.02 -12.09
C ALA A 226 -6.36 9.10 -11.35
N PRO A 227 -5.23 9.42 -12.00
CA PRO A 227 -3.95 9.57 -11.31
C PRO A 227 -4.03 10.62 -10.18
N HIS A 228 -3.87 10.18 -8.92
CA HIS A 228 -3.94 11.04 -7.72
C HIS A 228 -2.60 11.65 -7.30
N GLU A 229 -1.48 11.22 -7.87
CA GLU A 229 -0.12 11.74 -7.64
C GLU A 229 0.76 11.45 -8.88
N VAL A 230 2.05 11.81 -8.85
CA VAL A 230 2.99 11.42 -9.91
C VAL A 230 3.12 9.89 -9.95
N GLN A 231 2.84 9.33 -11.12
CA GLN A 231 2.97 7.92 -11.44
C GLN A 231 3.84 7.78 -12.67
N ALA A 232 4.71 6.77 -12.70
CA ALA A 232 5.46 6.44 -13.91
C ALA A 232 4.56 5.84 -14.99
N LEU A 233 3.56 5.05 -14.58
CA LEU A 233 2.58 4.41 -15.44
C LEU A 233 1.20 4.48 -14.78
N PRO A 234 0.12 4.68 -15.56
CA PRO A 234 -1.23 4.47 -15.07
C PRO A 234 -1.37 3.05 -14.53
N GLY A 235 -1.96 2.91 -13.34
CA GLY A 235 -2.25 1.63 -12.75
C GLY A 235 -3.48 1.72 -11.87
N ASN A 236 -4.42 0.81 -12.07
CA ASN A 236 -5.54 0.62 -11.17
C ASN A 236 -5.97 -0.86 -11.16
N LYS A 237 -5.86 -1.56 -10.03
CA LYS A 237 -6.31 -2.96 -9.93
C LYS A 237 -7.82 -3.11 -9.71
N PHE A 238 -8.57 -2.02 -9.57
CA PHE A 238 -10.01 -2.01 -9.35
C PHE A 238 -10.69 -0.88 -10.12
N THR A 239 -11.58 -1.25 -11.03
CA THR A 239 -12.16 -0.32 -12.00
C THR A 239 -13.68 -0.49 -12.04
N PRO A 240 -14.48 0.45 -11.50
CA PRO A 240 -15.92 0.43 -11.62
C PRO A 240 -16.37 1.01 -12.96
N ARG A 241 -17.36 0.37 -13.62
CA ARG A 241 -17.98 0.87 -14.85
C ARG A 241 -19.49 0.66 -14.85
N LEU A 242 -20.24 1.63 -15.35
CA LEU A 242 -21.68 1.55 -15.54
C LEU A 242 -21.94 1.21 -17.01
N LEU A 243 -22.34 -0.03 -17.27
CA LEU A 243 -22.66 -0.50 -18.62
C LEU A 243 -24.15 -0.27 -18.91
N LYS A 244 -24.46 0.57 -19.90
CA LYS A 244 -25.82 0.86 -20.37
C LYS A 244 -26.05 0.40 -21.81
N ASP A 245 -25.04 0.57 -22.66
CA ASP A 245 -25.15 0.31 -24.08
C ASP A 245 -24.87 -1.16 -24.38
N GLY A 246 -25.76 -1.80 -25.15
CA GLY A 246 -25.46 -3.11 -25.71
C GLY A 246 -24.27 -3.04 -26.67
N GLY A 247 -23.39 -4.04 -26.64
CA GLY A 247 -22.26 -4.12 -27.56
C GLY A 247 -21.08 -4.95 -27.06
N VAL A 248 -20.00 -4.92 -27.84
CA VAL A 248 -18.73 -5.58 -27.51
C VAL A 248 -17.88 -4.65 -26.68
N TYR A 249 -17.34 -5.19 -25.58
CA TYR A 249 -16.40 -4.52 -24.69
C TYR A 249 -15.14 -5.35 -24.57
N TYR A 250 -14.03 -4.66 -24.30
CA TYR A 250 -12.72 -5.25 -24.11
C TYR A 250 -12.16 -4.87 -22.76
N VAL A 251 -11.44 -5.78 -22.12
CA VAL A 251 -10.72 -5.55 -20.86
C VAL A 251 -9.25 -5.77 -21.12
N ARG A 252 -8.43 -4.77 -20.83
CA ARG A 252 -6.96 -4.92 -20.78
C ARG A 252 -6.55 -5.16 -19.35
N VAL A 253 -5.74 -6.18 -19.13
CA VAL A 253 -5.12 -6.50 -17.84
C VAL A 253 -3.61 -6.40 -17.98
N ARG A 254 -2.97 -5.64 -17.09
CA ARG A 254 -1.52 -5.66 -16.86
C ARG A 254 -1.25 -6.08 -15.44
N ALA A 255 -1.01 -7.37 -15.23
CA ALA A 255 -0.87 -7.93 -13.89
C ALA A 255 0.53 -7.66 -13.29
N ASN A 256 1.60 -7.70 -14.09
CA ASN A 256 3.01 -7.71 -13.62
C ASN A 256 3.34 -8.86 -12.62
N HIS A 257 2.53 -9.92 -12.64
CA HIS A 257 2.62 -11.08 -11.74
C HIS A 257 2.48 -12.38 -12.53
N PRO A 258 3.19 -13.46 -12.12
CA PRO A 258 3.15 -14.72 -12.84
C PRO A 258 1.78 -15.41 -12.73
N GLU A 259 1.01 -15.13 -11.68
CA GLU A 259 -0.39 -15.54 -11.54
C GLU A 259 -1.29 -14.35 -11.18
N TYR A 260 -2.52 -14.35 -11.71
CA TYR A 260 -3.56 -13.40 -11.29
C TYR A 260 -4.96 -13.98 -11.49
N LYS A 261 -5.95 -13.36 -10.83
CA LYS A 261 -7.37 -13.62 -11.10
C LYS A 261 -8.06 -12.35 -11.55
N LEU A 262 -8.75 -12.37 -12.69
CA LEU A 262 -9.64 -11.30 -13.11
C LEU A 262 -11.06 -11.62 -12.63
N ARG A 263 -11.60 -10.79 -11.74
CA ARG A 263 -12.97 -10.91 -11.23
C ARG A 263 -13.85 -9.80 -11.75
N THR A 264 -15.08 -10.16 -12.07
CA THR A 264 -16.14 -9.20 -12.34
C THR A 264 -17.30 -9.41 -11.37
N ARG A 265 -17.78 -8.33 -10.74
CA ARG A 265 -18.98 -8.35 -9.88
C ARG A 265 -20.03 -7.44 -10.47
N LEU A 266 -21.27 -7.92 -10.56
CA LEU A 266 -22.38 -7.20 -11.18
C LEU A 266 -23.38 -6.77 -10.13
N TYR A 267 -23.86 -5.55 -10.27
CA TYR A 267 -24.94 -4.98 -9.48
C TYR A 267 -25.95 -4.30 -10.40
N ASN A 268 -27.16 -4.08 -9.89
CA ASN A 268 -28.10 -3.17 -10.54
C ASN A 268 -27.48 -1.76 -10.65
N ALA A 269 -27.90 -0.98 -11.65
CA ALA A 269 -27.43 0.38 -11.77
C ALA A 269 -27.94 1.24 -10.59
N PRO A 270 -27.07 1.96 -9.86
CA PRO A 270 -27.49 2.89 -8.82
C PRO A 270 -28.22 4.12 -9.41
N PRO A 271 -28.99 4.88 -8.60
CA PRO A 271 -29.24 4.67 -7.18
C PRO A 271 -30.18 3.48 -6.91
N TYR A 272 -29.92 2.73 -5.84
CA TYR A 272 -30.72 1.55 -5.48
C TYR A 272 -31.97 1.95 -4.70
N GLN A 273 -33.01 1.14 -4.79
CA GLN A 273 -34.24 1.31 -4.00
C GLN A 273 -34.18 0.54 -2.68
N ASP A 274 -33.48 -0.60 -2.64
CA ASP A 274 -33.23 -1.36 -1.43
C ASP A 274 -31.94 -0.86 -0.73
N PRO A 275 -32.03 -0.34 0.51
CA PRO A 275 -30.86 0.05 1.30
C PRO A 275 -29.81 -1.05 1.47
N LYS A 276 -30.22 -2.33 1.48
CA LYS A 276 -29.30 -3.46 1.63
C LYS A 276 -28.44 -3.65 0.38
N GLU A 277 -29.03 -3.50 -0.80
CA GLU A 277 -28.29 -3.49 -2.07
C GLU A 277 -27.34 -2.30 -2.15
N ALA A 278 -27.80 -1.11 -1.74
CA ALA A 278 -26.99 0.10 -1.68
C ALA A 278 -25.75 -0.08 -0.79
N VAL A 279 -25.94 -0.62 0.42
CA VAL A 279 -24.85 -0.92 1.37
C VAL A 279 -23.89 -1.96 0.80
N ARG A 280 -24.39 -3.04 0.19
CA ARG A 280 -23.55 -4.08 -0.43
C ARG A 280 -22.63 -3.51 -1.51
N ALA A 281 -23.19 -2.77 -2.47
CA ALA A 281 -22.40 -2.16 -3.55
C ALA A 281 -21.34 -1.19 -2.99
N ALA A 282 -21.70 -0.37 -2.01
CA ALA A 282 -20.81 0.61 -1.41
C ALA A 282 -19.65 0.00 -0.61
N ILE A 283 -19.91 -1.07 0.14
CA ILE A 283 -18.84 -1.78 0.86
C ILE A 283 -17.90 -2.45 -0.15
N ASP A 284 -18.43 -3.08 -1.20
CA ASP A 284 -17.60 -3.67 -2.25
C ASP A 284 -16.76 -2.63 -2.97
N TYR A 285 -17.35 -1.46 -3.27
CA TYR A 285 -16.62 -0.33 -3.81
C TYR A 285 -15.46 0.10 -2.90
N LEU A 286 -15.74 0.36 -1.62
CA LEU A 286 -14.74 0.81 -0.65
C LEU A 286 -13.57 -0.17 -0.52
N MET A 287 -13.86 -1.46 -0.40
CA MET A 287 -12.83 -2.49 -0.29
C MET A 287 -11.97 -2.57 -1.56
N GLY A 288 -12.58 -2.52 -2.74
CA GLY A 288 -11.86 -2.54 -4.01
C GLY A 288 -10.99 -1.29 -4.21
N ALA A 289 -11.55 -0.10 -4.01
CA ALA A 289 -10.85 1.17 -4.18
C ALA A 289 -9.73 1.37 -3.17
N GLY A 290 -9.97 1.05 -1.89
CA GLY A 290 -8.98 1.16 -0.82
C GLY A 290 -7.81 0.21 -1.03
N ASP A 291 -8.09 -1.03 -1.43
CA ASP A 291 -7.08 -2.02 -1.79
C ASP A 291 -6.25 -1.59 -3.01
N SER A 292 -6.91 -1.01 -4.01
CA SER A 292 -6.25 -0.56 -5.25
C SER A 292 -5.28 0.60 -5.01
N TRP A 293 -5.62 1.53 -4.12
CA TRP A 293 -4.74 2.62 -3.70
C TRP A 293 -3.35 2.10 -3.28
N PHE A 294 -3.33 1.02 -2.51
CA PHE A 294 -2.09 0.42 -2.02
C PHE A 294 -1.36 -0.42 -3.05
N ALA A 295 -2.07 -1.06 -3.99
CA ALA A 295 -1.42 -1.76 -5.10
C ALA A 295 -0.62 -0.81 -6.00
N ASN A 296 -1.01 0.46 -6.05
CA ASN A 296 -0.28 1.48 -6.80
C ASN A 296 0.88 2.10 -6.04
N THR A 297 1.16 1.70 -4.79
CA THR A 297 2.21 2.32 -3.97
C THR A 297 3.35 1.33 -3.72
N PRO A 298 4.60 1.59 -4.16
CA PRO A 298 5.13 2.79 -4.81
C PRO A 298 4.77 2.92 -6.30
N ARG A 299 4.56 4.15 -6.76
CA ARG A 299 4.01 4.52 -8.08
C ARG A 299 5.03 4.48 -9.24
N ARG A 300 6.12 3.74 -9.07
CA ARG A 300 7.31 3.76 -9.97
C ARG A 300 7.18 2.77 -11.14
N GLY A 301 6.34 1.75 -11.00
CA GLY A 301 5.83 0.92 -12.09
C GLY A 301 6.80 -0.15 -12.61
N GLY A 302 6.22 -1.29 -13.01
CA GLY A 302 6.91 -2.33 -13.77
C GLY A 302 7.62 -3.40 -12.94
N THR A 303 8.11 -4.44 -13.61
CA THR A 303 8.75 -5.59 -12.96
C THR A 303 10.19 -5.28 -12.51
N LEU A 304 10.80 -4.20 -13.04
CA LEU A 304 12.10 -3.70 -12.57
C LEU A 304 12.11 -3.34 -11.09
N ASP A 305 10.97 -2.97 -10.51
CA ASP A 305 10.90 -2.60 -9.11
C ASP A 305 11.18 -3.79 -8.17
N ARG A 306 11.14 -5.05 -8.66
CA ARG A 306 11.59 -6.22 -7.89
C ARG A 306 13.09 -6.22 -7.60
N VAL A 307 13.92 -5.57 -8.42
CA VAL A 307 15.37 -5.43 -8.17
C VAL A 307 15.75 -4.05 -7.64
N MET A 308 14.86 -3.07 -7.74
CA MET A 308 15.06 -1.72 -7.21
C MET A 308 14.73 -1.65 -5.71
N PRO A 309 15.38 -0.76 -4.96
CA PRO A 309 15.11 -0.65 -3.54
C PRO A 309 13.76 -0.02 -3.22
N VAL A 310 13.13 -0.54 -2.18
CA VAL A 310 11.91 -0.01 -1.54
C VAL A 310 12.27 0.87 -0.35
N HIS A 311 11.39 1.82 -0.02
CA HIS A 311 11.51 2.64 1.17
C HIS A 311 10.46 2.22 2.20
N GLN A 312 10.80 2.30 3.49
CA GLN A 312 9.90 1.92 4.57
C GLN A 312 8.59 2.73 4.60
N GLU A 313 8.63 3.99 4.14
CA GLU A 313 7.46 4.88 4.05
C GLU A 313 6.34 4.23 3.22
N THR A 314 6.69 3.75 2.02
CA THR A 314 5.71 3.22 1.08
C THR A 314 5.24 1.81 1.46
N SER A 315 6.09 1.02 2.11
CA SER A 315 5.76 -0.36 2.48
C SER A 315 4.93 -0.46 3.77
N LEU A 316 5.03 0.52 4.68
CA LEU A 316 4.36 0.48 6.00
C LEU A 316 3.25 1.50 6.17
N CYS A 317 3.01 2.37 5.19
CA CYS A 317 1.87 3.27 5.22
C CYS A 317 0.54 2.48 5.32
N VAL A 318 -0.29 2.89 6.28
CA VAL A 318 -1.65 2.37 6.49
C VAL A 318 -2.74 3.34 6.07
N GLY A 319 -2.39 4.49 5.48
CA GLY A 319 -3.29 5.46 4.83
C GLY A 319 -4.65 5.68 5.50
N CYS A 320 -4.85 6.82 6.18
CA CYS A 320 -6.08 7.08 6.95
C CYS A 320 -7.38 6.82 6.16
N HIS A 321 -7.50 7.30 4.92
CA HIS A 321 -8.73 7.10 4.12
C HIS A 321 -8.74 5.79 3.33
N ALA A 322 -7.60 5.32 2.82
CA ALA A 322 -7.53 4.14 1.95
C ALA A 322 -7.56 2.79 2.70
N ALA A 323 -7.16 2.75 3.99
CA ALA A 323 -7.31 1.53 4.80
C ALA A 323 -8.33 1.67 5.92
N HIS A 324 -8.34 2.77 6.70
CA HIS A 324 -9.19 2.81 7.89
C HIS A 324 -10.67 2.92 7.52
N PHE A 325 -11.04 3.74 6.54
CA PHE A 325 -12.45 3.94 6.18
C PHE A 325 -13.09 2.71 5.52
N PRO A 326 -12.46 2.03 4.54
CA PRO A 326 -12.97 0.77 3.99
C PRO A 326 -13.15 -0.31 5.05
N GLN A 327 -12.14 -0.51 5.92
CA GLN A 327 -12.21 -1.52 6.96
C GLN A 327 -13.28 -1.19 8.02
N ARG A 328 -13.40 0.08 8.42
CA ARG A 328 -14.47 0.53 9.32
C ARG A 328 -15.84 0.26 8.71
N ALA A 329 -16.07 0.62 7.45
CA ALA A 329 -17.33 0.36 6.77
C ALA A 329 -17.65 -1.15 6.70
N GLN A 330 -16.70 -1.97 6.23
CA GLN A 330 -16.89 -3.41 6.09
C GLN A 330 -17.13 -4.09 7.45
N LEU A 331 -16.34 -3.78 8.48
CA LEU A 331 -16.41 -4.49 9.77
C LEU A 331 -17.65 -4.10 10.59
N TYR A 332 -18.04 -2.82 10.60
CA TYR A 332 -19.30 -2.41 11.22
C TYR A 332 -20.50 -3.00 10.48
N ALA A 333 -20.51 -3.00 9.15
CA ALA A 333 -21.59 -3.65 8.40
C ALA A 333 -21.61 -5.18 8.63
N THR A 334 -20.44 -5.80 8.83
CA THR A 334 -20.35 -7.23 9.19
C THR A 334 -21.01 -7.51 10.54
N ALA A 335 -20.80 -6.62 11.52
CA ALA A 335 -21.50 -6.68 12.81
C ALA A 335 -23.02 -6.51 12.66
N GLN A 336 -23.49 -5.86 11.60
CA GLN A 336 -24.91 -5.73 11.23
C GLN A 336 -25.42 -6.85 10.29
N GLY A 337 -24.65 -7.92 10.09
CA GLY A 337 -25.07 -9.10 9.32
C GLY A 337 -24.69 -9.11 7.84
N TYR A 338 -24.01 -8.07 7.32
CA TYR A 338 -23.57 -8.05 5.93
C TYR A 338 -22.36 -8.98 5.71
N PRO A 339 -22.32 -9.78 4.63
CA PRO A 339 -21.22 -10.70 4.39
C PRO A 339 -19.93 -9.98 3.96
N VAL A 340 -18.79 -10.66 4.07
CA VAL A 340 -17.52 -10.24 3.48
C VAL A 340 -17.36 -10.93 2.13
N THR A 341 -17.49 -10.18 1.04
CA THR A 341 -17.37 -10.64 -0.36
C THR A 341 -15.99 -10.34 -0.94
N GLN A 342 -15.38 -9.22 -0.56
CA GLN A 342 -14.03 -8.77 -0.90
C GLN A 342 -13.00 -9.33 0.10
N ARG A 343 -12.95 -10.66 0.25
CA ARG A 343 -12.20 -11.32 1.34
C ARG A 343 -10.69 -11.07 1.27
N GLN A 344 -10.11 -11.10 0.07
CA GLN A 344 -8.67 -10.86 -0.14
C GLN A 344 -8.27 -9.42 0.17
N GLN A 345 -9.12 -8.45 -0.18
CA GLN A 345 -8.93 -7.04 0.15
C GLN A 345 -8.92 -6.86 1.67
N LEU A 346 -9.91 -7.44 2.36
CA LEU A 346 -10.00 -7.33 3.82
C LEU A 346 -8.79 -7.99 4.48
N GLN A 347 -8.39 -9.19 4.07
CA GLN A 347 -7.20 -9.85 4.59
C GLN A 347 -5.95 -8.97 4.41
N PHE A 348 -5.71 -8.46 3.20
CA PHE A 348 -4.55 -7.62 2.92
C PHE A 348 -4.53 -6.33 3.75
N LEU A 349 -5.66 -5.62 3.86
CA LEU A 349 -5.73 -4.39 4.65
C LEU A 349 -5.54 -4.66 6.15
N GLN A 350 -6.02 -5.80 6.66
CA GLN A 350 -5.78 -6.24 8.04
C GLN A 350 -4.30 -6.59 8.28
N GLU A 351 -3.65 -7.28 7.34
CA GLU A 351 -2.21 -7.54 7.42
C GLU A 351 -1.39 -6.25 7.51
N ARG A 352 -1.75 -5.21 6.74
CA ARG A 352 -1.10 -3.89 6.85
C ARG A 352 -1.25 -3.31 8.26
N PHE A 353 -2.41 -3.45 8.89
CA PHE A 353 -2.62 -3.01 10.28
C PHE A 353 -1.76 -3.77 11.28
N TYR A 354 -1.68 -5.10 11.18
CA TYR A 354 -0.83 -5.88 12.09
C TYR A 354 0.67 -5.60 11.90
N ASN A 355 1.09 -5.26 10.69
CA ASN A 355 2.50 -5.05 10.35
C ASN A 355 3.00 -3.62 10.65
N ASN A 356 2.10 -2.68 10.91
CA ASN A 356 2.43 -1.26 11.03
C ASN A 356 3.03 -0.85 12.40
N PRO A 357 2.49 -1.27 13.56
CA PRO A 357 3.03 -0.87 14.88
C PRO A 357 4.46 -1.37 15.15
N ARG A 358 5.31 -0.47 15.65
CA ARG A 358 6.73 -0.71 15.97
C ARG A 358 7.03 -0.32 17.41
N PRO A 359 8.07 -0.86 18.06
CA PRO A 359 8.47 -0.46 19.41
C PRO A 359 8.63 1.07 19.53
N PHE A 360 8.01 1.67 20.55
CA PHE A 360 8.06 3.10 20.81
C PHE A 360 9.34 3.46 21.55
N TYR A 361 10.07 4.46 21.04
CA TYR A 361 11.39 4.80 21.55
C TYR A 361 11.39 5.16 23.03
N GLY A 362 12.32 4.58 23.78
CA GLY A 362 12.44 4.74 25.22
C GLY A 362 11.46 3.88 26.01
N PHE A 363 10.38 3.39 25.41
CA PHE A 363 9.32 2.61 26.07
C PHE A 363 9.24 1.17 25.56
N GLU A 364 10.31 0.68 24.92
CA GLU A 364 10.35 -0.68 24.39
C GLU A 364 10.22 -1.74 25.50
N ASP A 365 10.77 -1.45 26.69
CA ASP A 365 10.70 -2.29 27.90
C ASP A 365 9.27 -2.42 28.45
N GLN A 366 8.42 -1.41 28.20
CA GLN A 366 7.01 -1.39 28.56
C GLN A 366 6.12 -2.01 27.46
N GLY A 367 6.70 -2.38 26.32
CA GLY A 367 5.99 -2.95 25.18
C GLY A 367 5.19 -1.92 24.36
N ALA A 368 5.30 -0.63 24.66
CA ALA A 368 4.56 0.41 23.93
C ALA A 368 4.98 0.46 22.46
N VAL A 369 4.04 0.87 21.60
CA VAL A 369 4.25 0.95 20.15
C VAL A 369 3.88 2.31 19.58
N TRP A 370 4.42 2.60 18.42
CA TRP A 370 4.05 3.76 17.62
C TRP A 370 3.97 3.42 16.13
N THR A 371 3.46 4.36 15.33
CA THR A 371 3.33 4.21 13.89
C THR A 371 3.96 5.38 13.16
N ARG A 372 4.75 5.11 12.13
CA ARG A 372 5.28 6.14 11.22
C ARG A 372 4.14 6.73 10.36
N VAL A 373 4.30 7.96 9.87
CA VAL A 373 3.50 8.59 8.78
C VAL A 373 2.10 9.09 9.16
N ILE A 374 1.74 9.10 10.45
CA ILE A 374 0.43 9.62 10.88
C ILE A 374 0.62 10.55 12.07
N SER A 375 0.09 11.77 11.96
CA SER A 375 0.17 12.85 12.94
C SER A 375 -0.88 12.80 14.06
N ALA A 376 -1.74 11.76 14.05
CA ALA A 376 -2.81 11.54 15.02
C ALA A 376 -2.58 10.24 15.83
N PRO A 377 -1.70 10.27 16.85
CA PRO A 377 -1.13 9.07 17.46
C PRO A 377 -2.14 8.24 18.26
N ALA A 378 -2.95 8.85 19.13
CA ALA A 378 -3.94 8.09 19.88
C ALA A 378 -5.07 7.62 18.95
N ASN A 379 -5.47 8.43 17.97
CA ASN A 379 -6.48 8.03 17.00
C ASN A 379 -6.07 6.83 16.16
N VAL A 380 -4.87 6.85 15.56
CA VAL A 380 -4.42 5.80 14.65
C VAL A 380 -4.31 4.47 15.37
N LEU A 381 -3.67 4.43 16.53
CA LEU A 381 -3.44 3.20 17.28
C LEU A 381 -4.74 2.64 17.86
N SER A 382 -5.56 3.48 18.48
CA SER A 382 -6.83 3.02 19.03
C SER A 382 -7.78 2.51 17.94
N ARG A 383 -7.82 3.16 16.76
CA ARG A 383 -8.63 2.71 15.62
C ARG A 383 -8.09 1.40 15.03
N ILE A 384 -6.77 1.23 14.90
CA ILE A 384 -6.18 -0.04 14.47
C ILE A 384 -6.62 -1.15 15.43
N SER A 385 -6.45 -0.96 16.74
CA SER A 385 -6.84 -1.94 17.77
C SER A 385 -8.33 -2.30 17.71
N LEU A 386 -9.20 -1.30 17.56
CA LEU A 386 -10.64 -1.52 17.43
C LEU A 386 -10.98 -2.35 16.18
N LEU A 387 -10.46 -1.97 15.02
CA LEU A 387 -10.80 -2.63 13.76
C LEU A 387 -10.21 -4.04 13.69
N THR A 388 -9.00 -4.26 14.17
CA THR A 388 -8.45 -5.63 14.23
C THR A 388 -9.24 -6.48 15.23
N SER A 389 -9.67 -5.96 16.38
CA SER A 389 -10.52 -6.70 17.32
C SER A 389 -11.86 -7.08 16.70
N MET A 390 -12.53 -6.16 15.99
CA MET A 390 -13.78 -6.49 15.28
C MET A 390 -13.59 -7.56 14.20
N PHE A 391 -12.45 -7.55 13.50
CA PHE A 391 -12.08 -8.57 12.53
C PHE A 391 -11.84 -9.92 13.20
N GLU A 392 -11.11 -9.95 14.31
CA GLU A 392 -10.85 -11.16 15.10
C GLU A 392 -12.14 -11.77 15.64
N ASP A 393 -13.03 -10.95 16.18
CA ASP A 393 -14.26 -11.43 16.81
C ASP A 393 -15.30 -11.94 15.80
N ASN A 394 -15.42 -11.27 14.64
CA ASN A 394 -16.52 -11.50 13.70
C ASN A 394 -16.13 -12.23 12.41
N VAL A 395 -14.83 -12.21 12.04
CA VAL A 395 -14.35 -12.69 10.74
C VAL A 395 -13.28 -13.76 10.89
N SER A 396 -12.05 -13.43 11.33
CA SER A 396 -10.94 -14.38 11.33
C SER A 396 -11.04 -15.44 12.42
N ARG A 397 -11.62 -15.08 13.58
CA ARG A 397 -11.66 -15.92 14.80
C ARG A 397 -10.27 -16.32 15.31
N ILE A 398 -9.26 -15.52 15.03
CA ILE A 398 -7.88 -15.72 15.48
C ILE A 398 -7.50 -14.54 16.38
N PRO A 399 -7.57 -14.69 17.72
CA PRO A 399 -7.25 -13.59 18.63
C PRO A 399 -5.75 -13.26 18.63
N ARG A 400 -5.41 -11.96 18.71
CA ARG A 400 -4.02 -11.47 18.79
C ARG A 400 -3.80 -10.51 19.98
N PRO A 401 -3.92 -11.02 21.23
CA PRO A 401 -3.92 -10.17 22.42
C PRO A 401 -2.65 -9.32 22.57
N GLU A 402 -1.49 -9.83 22.17
CA GLU A 402 -0.22 -9.08 22.25
C GLU A 402 -0.24 -7.80 21.41
N THR A 403 -0.87 -7.81 20.23
CA THR A 403 -1.02 -6.61 19.39
C THR A 403 -1.79 -5.53 20.15
N HIS A 404 -2.94 -5.90 20.73
CA HIS A 404 -3.80 -4.98 21.47
C HIS A 404 -3.16 -4.46 22.76
N GLN A 405 -2.49 -5.34 23.51
CA GLN A 405 -1.80 -4.97 24.76
C GLN A 405 -0.70 -3.94 24.51
N ARG A 406 0.10 -4.12 23.47
CA ARG A 406 1.17 -3.18 23.11
C ARG A 406 0.64 -1.80 22.70
N ILE A 407 -0.49 -1.77 21.98
CA ILE A 407 -1.21 -0.54 21.67
C ILE A 407 -1.75 0.12 22.94
N ALA A 408 -2.38 -0.64 23.82
CA ALA A 408 -2.90 -0.14 25.09
C ALA A 408 -1.80 0.51 25.95
N LYS A 409 -0.57 -0.05 25.92
CA LYS A 409 0.59 0.53 26.62
C LYS A 409 0.96 1.94 26.14
N TYR A 410 0.84 2.23 24.84
CA TYR A 410 1.00 3.60 24.36
C TYR A 410 -0.13 4.51 24.87
N LEU A 411 -1.37 4.04 24.80
CA LEU A 411 -2.54 4.82 25.24
C LEU A 411 -2.49 5.11 26.75
N GLU A 412 -1.99 4.18 27.56
CA GLU A 412 -1.73 4.39 28.99
C GLU A 412 -0.78 5.57 29.23
N ILE A 413 0.29 5.70 28.44
CA ILE A 413 1.24 6.82 28.51
C ILE A 413 0.54 8.12 28.06
N TYR A 414 -0.21 8.07 26.95
CA TYR A 414 -0.92 9.21 26.39
C TYR A 414 -1.95 9.84 27.35
N TYR A 415 -2.69 9.02 28.11
CA TYR A 415 -3.67 9.50 29.10
C TYR A 415 -3.12 9.63 30.53
N LYS A 416 -1.82 9.43 30.72
CA LYS A 416 -1.22 9.43 32.06
C LYS A 416 -1.25 10.82 32.69
N GLY A 417 -1.87 10.92 33.86
CA GLY A 417 -1.97 12.18 34.61
C GLY A 417 -3.00 13.17 34.08
N LEU A 418 -3.78 12.81 33.05
CA LEU A 418 -4.90 13.63 32.57
C LEU A 418 -6.18 13.38 33.39
N ASP A 419 -6.92 14.46 33.65
CA ASP A 419 -8.24 14.48 34.29
C ASP A 419 -9.37 14.88 33.31
N LYS A 420 -9.01 15.30 32.09
CA LYS A 420 -9.91 15.71 31.00
C LYS A 420 -9.43 15.13 29.68
N LEU A 421 -10.32 15.13 28.69
CA LEU A 421 -9.95 14.75 27.32
C LEU A 421 -8.88 15.70 26.74
N PRO A 422 -7.85 15.16 26.05
CA PRO A 422 -6.90 15.95 25.30
C PRO A 422 -7.57 16.66 24.10
N PRO A 423 -6.91 17.64 23.45
CA PRO A 423 -7.47 18.31 22.28
C PRO A 423 -7.63 17.37 21.07
N ASP A 424 -8.33 17.85 20.03
CA ASP A 424 -8.44 17.15 18.75
C ASP A 424 -7.05 16.87 18.13
N GLU A 425 -6.92 15.73 17.47
CA GLU A 425 -5.73 15.39 16.70
C GLU A 425 -5.89 15.77 15.23
N THR A 426 -4.78 16.06 14.55
CA THR A 426 -4.76 16.26 13.10
C THR A 426 -4.13 15.06 12.42
N ASN A 427 -4.75 14.56 11.36
CA ASN A 427 -4.18 13.55 10.47
C ASN A 427 -3.72 14.16 9.13
N GLY A 428 -3.50 15.48 9.09
CA GLY A 428 -3.18 16.23 7.87
C GLY A 428 -4.41 16.56 7.01
N ASN A 429 -5.61 16.17 7.42
CA ASN A 429 -6.85 16.47 6.71
C ASN A 429 -7.85 17.23 7.61
N THR A 430 -8.84 17.85 6.98
CA THR A 430 -9.99 18.44 7.68
C THR A 430 -11.23 17.56 7.53
N PRO A 431 -12.22 17.67 8.43
CA PRO A 431 -12.07 18.14 9.81
C PRO A 431 -10.98 17.40 10.61
N LEU A 432 -10.53 18.05 11.68
CA LEU A 432 -9.69 17.41 12.70
C LEU A 432 -10.40 16.20 13.29
N VAL A 433 -9.62 15.26 13.82
CA VAL A 433 -10.13 14.08 14.51
C VAL A 433 -10.67 14.51 15.88
N SER A 434 -11.97 14.30 16.08
CA SER A 434 -12.65 14.66 17.32
C SER A 434 -12.05 13.92 18.52
N THR A 435 -11.76 14.65 19.59
CA THR A 435 -11.35 14.07 20.88
C THR A 435 -12.32 13.02 21.43
N PHE A 436 -13.61 13.13 21.11
CA PHE A 436 -14.62 12.14 21.49
C PHE A 436 -14.42 10.81 20.76
N GLU A 437 -14.05 10.83 19.46
CA GLU A 437 -13.68 9.63 18.71
C GLU A 437 -12.42 8.99 19.30
N ILE A 438 -11.41 9.81 19.62
CA ILE A 438 -10.15 9.34 20.20
C ILE A 438 -10.39 8.69 21.56
N GLY A 439 -11.12 9.36 22.45
CA GLY A 439 -11.47 8.86 23.77
C GLY A 439 -12.27 7.55 23.70
N TRP A 440 -13.27 7.48 22.83
CA TRP A 440 -14.08 6.27 22.66
C TRP A 440 -13.26 5.07 22.19
N TYR A 441 -12.47 5.23 21.14
CA TYR A 441 -11.65 4.13 20.63
C TYR A 441 -10.52 3.78 21.58
N SER A 442 -9.99 4.76 22.33
CA SER A 442 -8.99 4.49 23.37
C SER A 442 -9.58 3.63 24.47
N TRP A 443 -10.78 3.95 24.95
CA TRP A 443 -11.50 3.14 25.94
C TRP A 443 -11.78 1.71 25.44
N LYS A 444 -12.15 1.55 24.16
CA LYS A 444 -12.29 0.21 23.54
C LYS A 444 -10.99 -0.59 23.60
N ALA A 445 -9.84 0.08 23.48
CA ALA A 445 -8.52 -0.56 23.40
C ALA A 445 -7.85 -0.80 24.77
N ASN A 446 -8.02 0.10 25.74
CA ASN A 446 -7.32 0.03 27.04
C ASN A 446 -8.24 -0.08 28.26
N HIS A 447 -9.56 0.05 28.07
CA HIS A 447 -10.56 0.01 29.14
C HIS A 447 -10.31 0.99 30.30
N ASP A 448 -9.72 2.16 30.03
CA ASP A 448 -9.49 3.19 31.04
C ASP A 448 -10.82 3.71 31.60
N ALA A 449 -11.09 3.40 32.87
CA ALA A 449 -12.34 3.70 33.57
C ALA A 449 -12.63 5.20 33.72
N ARG A 450 -11.63 6.07 33.49
CA ARG A 450 -11.79 7.53 33.56
C ARG A 450 -12.43 8.11 32.30
N LEU A 451 -12.23 7.48 31.14
CA LEU A 451 -12.63 8.02 29.84
C LEU A 451 -14.14 8.23 29.69
N PRO A 452 -15.04 7.34 30.16
CA PRO A 452 -16.48 7.58 30.09
C PRO A 452 -16.91 8.89 30.77
N GLU A 453 -16.37 9.18 31.96
CA GLU A 453 -16.66 10.42 32.69
C GLU A 453 -16.06 11.64 32.01
N MET A 454 -14.82 11.54 31.51
CA MET A 454 -14.20 12.62 30.73
C MET A 454 -15.00 12.97 29.46
N ILE A 455 -15.52 11.94 28.76
CA ILE A 455 -16.36 12.08 27.58
C ILE A 455 -17.71 12.74 27.94
N ALA A 456 -18.36 12.30 29.01
CA ALA A 456 -19.63 12.87 29.44
C ALA A 456 -19.50 14.35 29.86
N ALA A 457 -18.39 14.72 30.50
CA ALA A 457 -18.16 16.08 31.01
C ALA A 457 -17.57 17.06 29.96
N ALA A 458 -16.98 16.56 28.88
CA ALA A 458 -16.30 17.40 27.90
C ALA A 458 -17.27 18.29 27.08
N PRO A 459 -16.87 19.53 26.74
CA PRO A 459 -17.69 20.43 25.96
C PRO A 459 -17.77 19.99 24.49
N VAL A 460 -18.98 20.07 23.92
CA VAL A 460 -19.25 19.74 22.51
C VAL A 460 -19.15 21.01 21.65
N LYS A 461 -18.22 21.03 20.68
CA LYS A 461 -17.96 22.24 19.86
C LYS A 461 -18.67 22.29 18.51
N ASN A 462 -19.07 21.13 17.97
CA ASN A 462 -19.67 21.03 16.65
C ASN A 462 -20.51 19.73 16.51
N MET A 463 -21.10 19.50 15.33
CA MET A 463 -21.94 18.33 15.09
C MET A 463 -21.16 17.01 15.16
N VAL A 464 -19.88 17.01 14.74
CA VAL A 464 -19.01 15.82 14.80
C VAL A 464 -18.83 15.36 16.25
N ASP A 465 -18.52 16.28 17.15
CA ASP A 465 -18.40 16.01 18.58
C ASP A 465 -19.73 15.51 19.17
N LEU A 466 -20.84 16.15 18.81
CA LEU A 466 -22.17 15.77 19.32
C LEU A 466 -22.52 14.33 18.92
N CYS A 467 -22.22 13.96 17.68
CA CYS A 467 -22.43 12.60 17.18
C CYS A 467 -21.51 11.59 17.89
N TYR A 468 -20.21 11.87 17.98
CA TYR A 468 -19.26 10.94 18.62
C TYR A 468 -19.47 10.80 20.13
N GLN A 469 -19.83 11.86 20.85
CA GLN A 469 -20.19 11.76 22.27
C GLN A 469 -21.41 10.85 22.44
N THR A 470 -22.44 11.01 21.60
CA THR A 470 -23.64 10.16 21.63
C THR A 470 -23.31 8.70 21.37
N LEU A 471 -22.51 8.42 20.33
CA LEU A 471 -22.08 7.07 19.97
C LEU A 471 -21.25 6.42 21.08
N ALA A 472 -20.27 7.16 21.63
CA ALA A 472 -19.39 6.68 22.68
C ALA A 472 -20.17 6.31 23.94
N LEU A 473 -21.04 7.21 24.44
CA LEU A 473 -21.80 6.98 25.65
C LEU A 473 -22.83 5.85 25.46
N ALA A 474 -23.45 5.73 24.28
CA ALA A 474 -24.36 4.64 23.97
C ALA A 474 -23.67 3.26 23.95
N ASP A 475 -22.42 3.20 23.51
CA ASP A 475 -21.62 1.96 23.49
C ASP A 475 -20.97 1.65 24.85
N MET A 476 -20.63 2.67 25.64
CA MET A 476 -20.03 2.51 26.97
C MET A 476 -21.03 2.06 28.02
N ASP A 477 -22.12 2.82 28.20
CA ASP A 477 -23.19 2.49 29.15
C ASP A 477 -24.45 3.29 28.80
N LYS A 478 -25.28 2.69 27.94
CA LYS A 478 -26.51 3.32 27.45
C LYS A 478 -27.51 3.65 28.57
N VAL A 479 -27.48 2.90 29.67
CA VAL A 479 -28.41 3.09 30.80
C VAL A 479 -27.95 4.27 31.64
N LYS A 480 -26.69 4.27 32.07
CA LYS A 480 -26.12 5.32 32.93
C LYS A 480 -26.15 6.70 32.26
N TYR A 481 -25.86 6.78 30.96
CA TYR A 481 -25.80 8.04 30.23
C TYR A 481 -27.08 8.37 29.45
N GLY A 482 -28.18 7.66 29.70
CA GLY A 482 -29.41 7.74 28.91
C GLY A 482 -29.98 9.17 28.75
N GLU A 483 -29.97 9.96 29.82
CA GLU A 483 -30.45 11.36 29.77
C GLU A 483 -29.62 12.23 28.82
N LEU A 484 -28.29 12.10 28.88
CA LEU A 484 -27.39 12.86 28.01
C LEU A 484 -27.48 12.39 26.55
N ILE A 485 -27.62 11.08 26.34
CA ILE A 485 -27.84 10.51 25.00
C ILE A 485 -29.11 11.06 24.38
N GLN A 486 -30.22 11.12 25.13
CA GLN A 486 -31.48 11.68 24.64
C GLN A 486 -31.37 13.17 24.35
N LYS A 487 -30.78 13.96 25.26
CA LYS A 487 -30.53 15.39 25.05
C LYS A 487 -29.69 15.64 23.79
N ASN A 488 -28.69 14.81 23.54
CA ASN A 488 -27.89 14.92 22.33
C ASN A 488 -28.70 14.57 21.08
N ALA A 489 -29.51 13.52 21.11
CA ALA A 489 -30.38 13.13 20.00
C ALA A 489 -31.39 14.24 19.63
N GLU A 490 -32.05 14.83 20.63
CA GLU A 490 -32.94 15.99 20.45
C GLU A 490 -32.19 17.18 19.82
N ARG A 491 -30.97 17.45 20.30
CA ARG A 491 -30.13 18.51 19.73
C ARG A 491 -29.75 18.22 18.28
N ILE A 492 -29.37 16.99 17.94
CA ILE A 492 -29.09 16.59 16.55
C ILE A 492 -30.32 16.84 15.68
N LEU A 493 -31.49 16.35 16.09
CA LEU A 493 -32.75 16.54 15.34
C LEU A 493 -33.09 18.02 15.15
N SER A 494 -32.91 18.86 16.19
CA SER A 494 -33.19 20.30 16.11
C SER A 494 -32.31 21.06 15.10
N LEU A 495 -31.15 20.49 14.73
CA LEU A 495 -30.17 21.10 13.83
C LEU A 495 -30.29 20.60 12.38
N GLN A 496 -31.27 19.73 12.08
CA GLN A 496 -31.51 19.27 10.70
C GLN A 496 -31.92 20.44 9.80
N ARG A 497 -31.35 20.49 8.59
CA ARG A 497 -31.72 21.49 7.58
C ARG A 497 -32.99 21.08 6.83
N PRO A 498 -33.69 22.03 6.17
CA PRO A 498 -34.92 21.73 5.42
C PRO A 498 -34.77 20.60 4.39
N GLY A 499 -33.58 20.42 3.82
CA GLY A 499 -33.27 19.33 2.88
C GLY A 499 -33.04 17.96 3.51
N GLY A 500 -33.20 17.81 4.83
CA GLY A 500 -32.93 16.56 5.55
C GLY A 500 -31.45 16.28 5.80
N GLN A 501 -30.58 17.28 5.62
CA GLN A 501 -29.14 17.14 5.81
C GLN A 501 -28.67 17.84 7.09
N TRP A 502 -27.41 17.61 7.48
CA TRP A 502 -26.73 18.34 8.55
C TRP A 502 -25.45 19.01 8.06
N SER A 503 -25.11 20.13 8.70
CA SER A 503 -23.83 20.81 8.57
C SER A 503 -22.85 20.28 9.63
N MET A 504 -21.55 20.33 9.34
CA MET A 504 -20.50 19.94 10.31
C MET A 504 -20.47 20.88 11.52
N ARG A 505 -20.66 22.19 11.28
CA ARG A 505 -20.70 23.23 12.31
C ARG A 505 -22.15 23.61 12.62
N PHE A 506 -22.38 24.17 13.81
CA PHE A 506 -23.73 24.45 14.31
C PHE A 506 -24.37 25.68 13.66
N GLU A 507 -23.58 26.65 13.19
CA GLU A 507 -24.09 27.93 12.76
C GLU A 507 -25.05 27.78 11.56
N PRO A 508 -26.15 28.56 11.49
CA PRO A 508 -27.14 28.41 10.43
C PRO A 508 -26.63 28.65 9.01
N ASN A 509 -25.56 29.44 8.85
CA ASN A 509 -24.98 29.80 7.55
C ASN A 509 -23.96 28.78 7.02
N GLN A 510 -23.76 27.66 7.72
CA GLN A 510 -22.75 26.66 7.37
C GLN A 510 -23.33 25.66 6.38
N VAL A 511 -22.52 25.28 5.39
CA VAL A 511 -22.93 24.36 4.32
C VAL A 511 -23.28 22.98 4.86
N GLU A 512 -24.31 22.37 4.29
CA GLU A 512 -24.66 20.97 4.52
C GLU A 512 -23.60 20.04 3.94
N VAL A 513 -23.36 18.92 4.61
CA VAL A 513 -22.30 17.97 4.24
C VAL A 513 -22.81 16.54 4.26
N GLU A 514 -22.47 15.78 3.21
CA GLU A 514 -23.00 14.43 3.01
C GLU A 514 -22.47 13.44 4.07
N PHE A 515 -21.16 13.43 4.36
CA PHE A 515 -20.62 12.55 5.41
C PHE A 515 -21.23 12.85 6.79
N GLN A 516 -21.52 14.12 7.08
CA GLN A 516 -22.10 14.53 8.35
C GLN A 516 -23.55 14.08 8.48
N THR A 517 -24.27 13.98 7.37
CA THR A 517 -25.64 13.45 7.34
C THR A 517 -25.64 11.96 7.70
N GLY A 518 -24.72 11.17 7.14
CA GLY A 518 -24.52 9.78 7.56
C GLY A 518 -24.10 9.67 9.04
N HIS A 519 -23.19 10.52 9.51
CA HIS A 519 -22.73 10.48 10.90
C HIS A 519 -23.85 10.83 11.91
N ALA A 520 -24.68 11.83 11.62
CA ALA A 520 -25.84 12.20 12.43
C ALA A 520 -26.87 11.07 12.49
N LEU A 521 -27.17 10.44 11.36
CA LEU A 521 -28.06 9.28 11.29
C LEU A 521 -27.56 8.10 12.13
N TRP A 522 -26.25 7.79 12.05
CA TRP A 522 -25.65 6.73 12.85
C TRP A 522 -25.75 7.01 14.36
N ALA A 523 -25.49 8.25 14.79
CA ALA A 523 -25.64 8.67 16.18
C ALA A 523 -27.11 8.59 16.67
N LEU A 524 -28.07 9.02 15.84
CA LEU A 524 -29.50 8.91 16.14
C LEU A 524 -29.96 7.45 16.29
N GLN A 525 -29.43 6.56 15.45
CA GLN A 525 -29.71 5.12 15.55
C GLN A 525 -29.20 4.56 16.88
N ALA A 526 -27.96 4.88 17.26
CA ALA A 526 -27.37 4.45 18.53
C ALA A 526 -28.16 4.99 19.74
N ALA A 527 -28.67 6.22 19.65
CA ALA A 527 -29.57 6.83 20.64
C ALA A 527 -30.97 6.16 20.71
N GLY A 528 -31.32 5.30 19.75
CA GLY A 528 -32.60 4.57 19.72
C GLY A 528 -33.72 5.29 18.97
N ILE A 529 -33.41 6.30 18.14
CA ILE A 529 -34.41 6.95 17.29
C ILE A 529 -34.70 6.04 16.09
N PRO A 530 -35.98 5.69 15.82
CA PRO A 530 -36.31 4.73 14.77
C PRO A 530 -36.30 5.35 13.38
N ALA A 531 -36.16 4.52 12.33
CA ALA A 531 -36.24 4.93 10.93
C ALA A 531 -37.59 5.55 10.54
N THR A 532 -38.65 5.28 11.32
CA THR A 532 -40.00 5.85 11.13
C THR A 532 -40.12 7.29 11.63
N ASN A 533 -39.14 7.81 12.37
CA ASN A 533 -39.12 9.23 12.73
C ASN A 533 -39.07 10.08 11.44
N PRO A 534 -39.93 11.10 11.27
CA PRO A 534 -40.03 11.84 10.01
C PRO A 534 -38.71 12.48 9.56
N GLN A 535 -37.94 13.03 10.50
CA GLN A 535 -36.66 13.66 10.22
C GLN A 535 -35.62 12.62 9.80
N VAL A 536 -35.52 11.50 10.53
CA VAL A 536 -34.64 10.37 10.17
C VAL A 536 -34.99 9.83 8.79
N LYS A 537 -36.28 9.61 8.52
CA LYS A 537 -36.76 9.11 7.23
C LYS A 537 -36.34 10.04 6.09
N GLN A 538 -36.54 11.36 6.24
CA GLN A 538 -36.16 12.34 5.22
C GLN A 538 -34.66 12.26 4.87
N SER A 539 -33.80 12.09 5.87
CA SER A 539 -32.36 11.96 5.68
C SER A 539 -31.94 10.62 5.07
N LEU A 540 -32.61 9.52 5.43
CA LEU A 540 -32.39 8.21 4.81
C LEU A 540 -32.78 8.25 3.33
N ASP A 541 -33.93 8.85 3.01
CA ASP A 541 -34.38 9.04 1.62
C ASP A 541 -33.36 9.90 0.84
N PHE A 542 -32.83 10.97 1.46
CA PHE A 542 -31.76 11.79 0.86
C PHE A 542 -30.52 10.96 0.52
N LEU A 543 -29.99 10.17 1.46
CA LEU A 543 -28.80 9.34 1.21
C LEU A 543 -29.07 8.33 0.09
N MET A 544 -30.21 7.64 0.11
CA MET A 544 -30.57 6.66 -0.92
C MET A 544 -30.65 7.30 -2.32
N ALA A 545 -31.22 8.49 -2.43
CA ALA A 545 -31.32 9.22 -3.69
C ALA A 545 -29.96 9.75 -4.22
N ARG A 546 -28.92 9.77 -3.37
CA ARG A 546 -27.63 10.41 -3.68
C ARG A 546 -26.50 9.47 -4.04
N GLN A 547 -26.72 8.15 -3.97
CA GLN A 547 -25.69 7.19 -4.34
C GLN A 547 -25.24 7.37 -5.79
N GLN A 548 -23.92 7.37 -5.99
CA GLN A 548 -23.26 7.70 -7.25
C GLN A 548 -23.19 6.49 -8.18
N THR A 549 -22.89 6.74 -9.45
CA THR A 549 -22.81 5.71 -10.51
C THR A 549 -21.76 4.63 -10.28
N PHE A 550 -20.73 4.90 -9.46
CA PHE A 550 -19.72 3.91 -9.05
C PHE A 550 -20.14 3.08 -7.82
N GLY A 551 -21.31 3.34 -7.24
CA GLY A 551 -21.88 2.59 -6.11
C GLY A 551 -21.52 3.12 -4.72
N GLY A 552 -20.81 4.24 -4.60
CA GLY A 552 -20.55 4.91 -3.32
C GLY A 552 -21.24 6.27 -3.19
N TRP A 553 -20.81 7.05 -2.20
CA TRP A 553 -21.27 8.41 -1.92
C TRP A 553 -20.13 9.40 -2.04
N MET A 554 -20.46 10.65 -2.37
CA MET A 554 -19.48 11.70 -2.60
C MET A 554 -20.18 13.05 -2.53
N ASP A 555 -19.71 13.91 -1.63
CA ASP A 555 -20.15 15.31 -1.59
C ASP A 555 -19.64 16.01 -2.85
N PRO A 556 -20.51 16.50 -3.74
CA PRO A 556 -20.08 17.21 -4.95
C PRO A 556 -19.37 18.53 -4.64
N LYS A 557 -19.68 19.17 -3.51
CA LYS A 557 -19.03 20.41 -3.06
C LYS A 557 -17.71 20.13 -2.34
N GLN A 558 -17.52 18.90 -1.86
CA GLN A 558 -16.36 18.46 -1.06
C GLN A 558 -16.08 19.41 0.10
N SER A 559 -17.17 19.73 0.80
CA SER A 559 -17.13 20.69 1.89
C SER A 559 -16.31 20.07 3.02
N PHE A 560 -15.18 20.71 3.36
CA PHE A 560 -14.23 20.25 4.39
C PHE A 560 -13.36 19.04 4.02
N GLU A 561 -13.09 18.83 2.71
CA GLU A 561 -12.15 17.82 2.26
C GLU A 561 -11.02 18.39 1.38
N ASN A 562 -9.78 17.93 1.62
CA ASN A 562 -8.61 18.38 0.87
C ASN A 562 -8.47 17.67 -0.50
N PHE A 563 -9.03 16.46 -0.65
CA PHE A 563 -8.84 15.61 -1.82
C PHE A 563 -10.16 15.07 -2.35
N LYS A 564 -10.26 14.92 -3.67
CA LYS A 564 -11.41 14.36 -4.36
C LYS A 564 -11.51 12.85 -4.23
N THR A 565 -11.91 12.37 -3.05
CA THR A 565 -12.05 10.93 -2.76
C THR A 565 -13.37 10.59 -2.06
N PRO A 566 -14.11 9.56 -2.48
CA PRO A 566 -15.42 9.21 -1.92
C PRO A 566 -15.37 8.39 -0.61
N PHE A 567 -14.18 8.14 -0.05
CA PHE A 567 -14.02 7.19 1.06
C PHE A 567 -14.80 7.60 2.32
N ARG A 568 -14.84 8.90 2.66
CA ARG A 568 -15.44 9.36 3.93
C ARG A 568 -16.95 9.31 3.89
N GLU A 569 -17.56 9.89 2.87
CA GLU A 569 -19.01 9.90 2.67
C GLU A 569 -19.53 8.48 2.55
N THR A 570 -18.87 7.65 1.74
CA THR A 570 -19.27 6.26 1.57
C THR A 570 -19.21 5.49 2.89
N GLN A 571 -18.16 5.67 3.72
CA GLN A 571 -18.11 5.00 5.03
C GLN A 571 -19.27 5.45 5.93
N MET A 572 -19.58 6.75 5.99
CA MET A 572 -20.59 7.27 6.91
C MET A 572 -22.00 6.89 6.47
N ALA A 573 -22.25 6.87 5.16
CA ALA A 573 -23.49 6.34 4.60
C ALA A 573 -23.65 4.84 4.92
N VAL A 574 -22.59 4.04 4.75
CA VAL A 574 -22.61 2.61 5.11
C VAL A 574 -22.87 2.40 6.60
N LEU A 575 -22.20 3.14 7.49
CA LEU A 575 -22.40 3.03 8.94
C LEU A 575 -23.85 3.34 9.33
N ALA A 576 -24.44 4.39 8.76
CA ALA A 576 -25.83 4.76 9.00
C ALA A 576 -26.81 3.71 8.45
N LEU A 577 -26.71 3.39 7.15
CA LEU A 577 -27.67 2.53 6.47
C LEU A 577 -27.60 1.10 6.99
N SER A 578 -26.41 0.55 7.24
CA SER A 578 -26.29 -0.80 7.82
C SER A 578 -26.85 -0.90 9.24
N ALA A 579 -26.78 0.17 10.04
CA ALA A 579 -27.35 0.21 11.38
C ALA A 579 -28.88 0.30 11.39
N TYR A 580 -29.48 1.07 10.46
CA TYR A 580 -30.94 1.13 10.32
C TYR A 580 -31.54 -0.08 9.58
N PHE A 581 -30.78 -0.67 8.66
CA PHE A 581 -31.21 -1.78 7.81
C PHE A 581 -30.25 -2.98 7.98
N PRO A 582 -30.24 -3.66 9.14
CA PRO A 582 -29.38 -4.81 9.35
C PRO A 582 -29.76 -5.97 8.40
N ASN A 583 -28.77 -6.78 8.04
CA ASN A 583 -28.92 -7.91 7.14
C ASN A 583 -29.05 -9.25 7.88
N GLY A 584 -29.86 -9.26 8.95
CA GLY A 584 -30.14 -10.45 9.75
C GLY A 584 -28.96 -10.93 10.61
N VAL A 585 -29.12 -12.08 11.25
CA VAL A 585 -28.06 -12.70 12.07
C VAL A 585 -27.09 -13.43 11.15
N ARG A 586 -25.80 -13.14 11.32
CA ARG A 586 -24.71 -13.75 10.56
C ARG A 586 -23.84 -14.60 11.49
N ALA A 587 -23.50 -15.82 11.07
CA ALA A 587 -22.51 -16.64 11.76
C ALA A 587 -21.12 -15.95 11.75
N ARG A 588 -20.32 -16.13 12.80
CA ARG A 588 -18.93 -15.64 12.83
C ARG A 588 -18.04 -16.49 11.91
N GLY A 589 -17.06 -15.87 11.26
CA GLY A 589 -16.22 -16.51 10.25
C GLY A 589 -16.11 -15.67 8.99
N TRP A 590 -15.52 -16.20 7.93
CA TRP A 590 -15.54 -15.58 6.59
C TRP A 590 -16.87 -15.79 5.86
N ASN A 591 -17.70 -16.71 6.36
CA ASN A 591 -18.97 -17.16 5.79
C ASN A 591 -18.77 -17.56 4.33
N SER A 592 -17.71 -18.30 4.07
CA SER A 592 -17.45 -18.85 2.75
C SER A 592 -18.29 -20.09 2.49
N PRO A 593 -18.57 -20.41 1.22
CA PRO A 593 -19.18 -21.69 0.87
C PRO A 593 -18.39 -22.85 1.48
N MET A 594 -19.10 -23.87 1.99
CA MET A 594 -18.51 -25.10 2.51
C MET A 594 -18.73 -26.21 1.50
N ALA A 595 -17.63 -26.78 0.99
CA ALA A 595 -17.68 -27.95 0.13
C ALA A 595 -17.72 -29.22 0.99
N GLU A 596 -18.48 -30.23 0.58
CA GLU A 596 -18.42 -31.57 1.17
C GLU A 596 -17.22 -32.36 0.62
N HIS A 597 -16.91 -32.15 -0.66
CA HIS A 597 -15.78 -32.71 -1.42
C HIS A 597 -15.30 -31.71 -2.48
N LEU A 598 -14.05 -31.85 -2.91
CA LEU A 598 -13.47 -31.10 -4.02
C LEU A 598 -13.77 -31.76 -5.37
N SER A 599 -14.06 -30.94 -6.39
CA SER A 599 -14.43 -31.39 -7.73
C SER A 599 -13.25 -32.05 -8.44
N ALA A 600 -13.56 -33.10 -9.22
CA ALA A 600 -12.62 -33.70 -10.17
C ALA A 600 -12.50 -32.92 -11.47
N GLU A 601 -13.39 -31.93 -11.71
CA GLU A 601 -13.31 -31.04 -12.87
C GLU A 601 -12.40 -29.85 -12.54
N PRO A 602 -11.27 -29.66 -13.25
CA PRO A 602 -10.19 -28.79 -12.77
C PRO A 602 -10.55 -27.31 -12.74
N VAL A 603 -11.45 -26.84 -13.61
CA VAL A 603 -11.90 -25.43 -13.59
C VAL A 603 -12.87 -25.17 -12.44
N GLU A 604 -13.72 -26.13 -12.09
CA GLU A 604 -14.58 -26.04 -10.92
C GLU A 604 -13.76 -26.17 -9.63
N LEU A 605 -12.76 -27.05 -9.62
CA LEU A 605 -11.82 -27.17 -8.52
C LEU A 605 -11.12 -25.84 -8.22
N LEU A 606 -10.63 -25.12 -9.24
CA LEU A 606 -10.05 -23.78 -9.05
C LEU A 606 -11.02 -22.82 -8.33
N ASP A 607 -12.31 -22.85 -8.70
CA ASP A 607 -13.33 -22.04 -8.05
C ASP A 607 -13.56 -22.43 -6.58
N GLN A 608 -13.63 -23.74 -6.30
CA GLN A 608 -13.81 -24.25 -4.95
C GLN A 608 -12.60 -23.91 -4.07
N LEU A 609 -11.38 -24.15 -4.55
CA LEU A 609 -10.13 -23.77 -3.86
C LEU A 609 -10.10 -22.27 -3.55
N ASP A 610 -10.53 -21.45 -4.51
CA ASP A 610 -10.58 -20.01 -4.36
C ASP A 610 -11.64 -19.52 -3.34
N ASN A 611 -12.69 -20.30 -3.13
CA ASN A 611 -13.77 -20.00 -2.21
C ASN A 611 -13.62 -20.64 -0.82
N ILE A 612 -12.53 -21.37 -0.52
CA ILE A 612 -12.26 -21.87 0.83
C ILE A 612 -11.57 -20.80 1.67
N TRP A 613 -12.27 -20.34 2.72
CA TRP A 613 -11.79 -19.33 3.69
C TRP A 613 -12.06 -19.71 5.14
N ASP A 614 -13.15 -20.42 5.41
CA ASP A 614 -13.41 -21.04 6.70
C ASP A 614 -12.85 -22.47 6.75
N ARG A 615 -12.47 -22.93 7.95
CA ARG A 615 -11.90 -24.28 8.16
C ARG A 615 -12.89 -25.36 7.66
N PRO A 616 -12.54 -26.15 6.65
CA PRO A 616 -13.42 -27.19 6.12
C PRO A 616 -13.37 -28.46 6.98
N SER A 617 -14.10 -29.50 6.57
CA SER A 617 -14.00 -30.83 7.18
C SER A 617 -12.57 -31.40 7.07
N SER A 618 -12.22 -32.36 7.92
CA SER A 618 -10.91 -33.04 7.83
C SER A 618 -10.69 -33.76 6.50
N ALA A 619 -11.76 -34.28 5.89
CA ALA A 619 -11.72 -34.91 4.58
C ALA A 619 -11.36 -33.89 3.47
N VAL A 620 -12.04 -32.75 3.42
CA VAL A 620 -11.74 -31.70 2.45
C VAL A 620 -10.36 -31.08 2.70
N LEU A 621 -9.95 -30.91 3.97
CA LEU A 621 -8.60 -30.46 4.29
C LEU A 621 -7.54 -31.44 3.75
N LYS A 622 -7.81 -32.75 3.82
CA LYS A 622 -6.94 -33.77 3.25
C LYS A 622 -6.90 -33.68 1.72
N GLU A 623 -8.05 -33.52 1.07
CA GLU A 623 -8.14 -33.32 -0.39
C GLU A 623 -7.40 -32.04 -0.83
N LEU A 624 -7.44 -30.96 -0.04
CA LEU A 624 -6.63 -29.76 -0.27
C LEU A 624 -5.13 -30.07 -0.22
N GLN A 625 -4.69 -30.77 0.82
CA GLN A 625 -3.29 -31.17 0.96
C GLN A 625 -2.85 -32.09 -0.18
N ASP A 626 -3.71 -32.99 -0.64
CA ASP A 626 -3.41 -33.88 -1.77
C ASP A 626 -3.29 -33.11 -3.09
N ASN A 627 -4.18 -32.14 -3.35
CA ASN A 627 -4.10 -31.31 -4.55
C ASN A 627 -2.85 -30.42 -4.63
N THR A 628 -2.11 -30.23 -3.53
CA THR A 628 -0.76 -29.63 -3.59
C THR A 628 0.26 -30.49 -4.35
N ALA A 629 -0.07 -31.74 -4.67
CA ALA A 629 0.74 -32.66 -5.46
C ALA A 629 0.24 -32.83 -6.90
N SER A 630 -0.72 -32.01 -7.38
CA SER A 630 -1.19 -32.06 -8.77
C SER A 630 -0.03 -31.90 -9.78
N ASN A 631 -0.14 -32.55 -10.95
CA ASN A 631 0.83 -32.41 -12.03
C ASN A 631 0.78 -31.04 -12.73
N ASP A 632 -0.17 -30.17 -12.40
CA ASP A 632 -0.28 -28.81 -12.93
C ASP A 632 0.05 -27.73 -11.90
N ALA A 633 0.89 -26.77 -12.28
CA ALA A 633 1.35 -25.71 -11.37
C ALA A 633 0.23 -24.78 -10.91
N MET A 634 -0.78 -24.49 -11.75
CA MET A 634 -1.89 -23.61 -11.38
C MET A 634 -2.78 -24.25 -10.30
N LEU A 635 -2.98 -25.57 -10.36
CA LEU A 635 -3.73 -26.32 -9.33
C LEU A 635 -2.95 -26.44 -8.02
N ARG A 636 -1.65 -26.73 -8.09
CA ARG A 636 -0.77 -26.72 -6.89
C ARG A 636 -0.75 -25.34 -6.23
N GLN A 637 -0.65 -24.28 -7.03
CA GLN A 637 -0.68 -22.89 -6.56
C GLN A 637 -2.01 -22.60 -5.86
N ALA A 638 -3.15 -22.85 -6.50
CA ALA A 638 -4.46 -22.58 -5.91
C ALA A 638 -4.71 -23.37 -4.61
N ALA A 639 -4.26 -24.63 -4.54
CA ALA A 639 -4.36 -25.45 -3.34
C ALA A 639 -3.49 -24.90 -2.21
N ALA A 640 -2.25 -24.50 -2.51
CA ALA A 640 -1.37 -23.85 -1.54
C ALA A 640 -1.95 -22.53 -1.03
N GLU A 641 -2.52 -21.70 -1.92
CA GLU A 641 -3.19 -20.43 -1.55
C GLU A 641 -4.35 -20.69 -0.58
N ALA A 642 -5.18 -21.70 -0.84
CA ALA A 642 -6.27 -22.09 0.06
C ALA A 642 -5.74 -22.48 1.45
N LEU A 643 -4.68 -23.29 1.54
CA LEU A 643 -4.06 -23.64 2.82
C LEU A 643 -3.50 -22.41 3.55
N GLY A 644 -2.93 -21.46 2.83
CA GLY A 644 -2.44 -20.20 3.39
C GLY A 644 -3.53 -19.34 4.01
N ARG A 645 -4.70 -19.22 3.36
CA ARG A 645 -5.85 -18.48 3.92
C ARG A 645 -6.40 -19.11 5.21
N LEU A 646 -6.35 -20.44 5.31
CA LEU A 646 -6.78 -21.16 6.51
C LEU A 646 -5.79 -21.01 7.68
N ALA A 647 -4.51 -20.71 7.39
CA ALA A 647 -3.45 -20.48 8.36
C ALA A 647 -3.36 -21.56 9.46
N LEU A 648 -3.39 -22.84 9.04
CA LEU A 648 -3.41 -24.01 9.91
C LEU A 648 -1.99 -24.57 10.16
N PRO A 649 -1.50 -24.63 11.42
CA PRO A 649 -0.18 -25.18 11.75
C PRO A 649 0.07 -26.61 11.25
N GLU A 650 -0.96 -27.46 11.21
CA GLU A 650 -0.86 -28.84 10.74
C GLU A 650 -0.50 -28.96 9.23
N THR A 651 -0.60 -27.86 8.48
CA THR A 651 -0.28 -27.82 7.04
C THR A 651 1.15 -27.37 6.73
N VAL A 652 1.92 -26.95 7.75
CA VAL A 652 3.30 -26.46 7.59
C VAL A 652 4.18 -27.46 6.85
N GLY A 653 4.09 -28.74 7.20
CA GLY A 653 4.89 -29.79 6.55
C GLY A 653 4.60 -29.96 5.05
N THR A 654 3.34 -29.75 4.63
CA THR A 654 2.94 -29.77 3.22
C THR A 654 3.52 -28.56 2.48
N LEU A 655 3.33 -27.36 3.05
CA LEU A 655 3.78 -26.11 2.43
C LEU A 655 5.31 -25.99 2.35
N MET A 656 6.05 -26.51 3.33
CA MET A 656 7.53 -26.52 3.29
C MET A 656 8.09 -27.27 2.07
N LYS A 657 7.42 -28.34 1.61
CA LYS A 657 7.85 -29.09 0.42
C LYS A 657 7.72 -28.26 -0.86
N LEU A 658 6.76 -27.34 -0.89
CA LEU A 658 6.47 -26.50 -2.05
C LEU A 658 7.43 -25.30 -2.19
N LEU A 659 8.26 -25.01 -1.18
CA LEU A 659 9.28 -23.96 -1.29
C LEU A 659 10.31 -24.27 -2.39
N GLY A 660 10.54 -25.55 -2.68
CA GLY A 660 11.40 -26.03 -3.77
C GLY A 660 10.66 -26.39 -5.08
N ASP A 661 9.39 -26.00 -5.23
CA ASP A 661 8.59 -26.38 -6.41
C ASP A 661 9.23 -25.91 -7.73
N PRO A 662 9.11 -26.67 -8.83
CA PRO A 662 9.64 -26.25 -10.13
C PRO A 662 9.02 -24.98 -10.73
N SER A 663 7.89 -24.50 -10.21
CA SER A 663 7.25 -23.26 -10.64
C SER A 663 7.31 -22.19 -9.55
N LYS A 664 7.82 -21.01 -9.89
CA LYS A 664 7.82 -19.86 -8.96
C LYS A 664 6.44 -19.42 -8.50
N MET A 665 5.38 -19.68 -9.29
CA MET A 665 3.98 -19.42 -8.89
C MET A 665 3.66 -20.18 -7.59
N VAL A 666 4.08 -21.44 -7.52
CA VAL A 666 3.87 -22.32 -6.36
C VAL A 666 4.82 -21.94 -5.22
N GLN A 667 6.10 -21.68 -5.50
CA GLN A 667 7.08 -21.30 -4.48
C GLN A 667 6.68 -20.00 -3.76
N ARG A 668 6.30 -18.97 -4.50
CA ARG A 668 5.83 -17.68 -3.95
C ARG A 668 4.58 -17.88 -3.10
N THR A 669 3.67 -18.75 -3.57
CA THR A 669 2.44 -19.04 -2.85
C THR A 669 2.66 -19.83 -1.57
N ALA A 670 3.56 -20.80 -1.59
CA ALA A 670 3.97 -21.54 -0.40
C ALA A 670 4.61 -20.60 0.63
N ALA A 671 5.48 -19.69 0.17
CA ALA A 671 6.13 -18.70 1.03
C ALA A 671 5.12 -17.75 1.68
N TRP A 672 4.17 -17.20 0.91
CA TRP A 672 3.08 -16.39 1.45
C TRP A 672 2.21 -17.19 2.44
N SER A 673 1.86 -18.43 2.12
CA SER A 673 1.03 -19.29 2.96
C SER A 673 1.69 -19.60 4.30
N LEU A 674 2.99 -19.88 4.30
CA LEU A 674 3.77 -20.04 5.51
C LEU A 674 3.80 -18.75 6.31
N ARG A 675 4.06 -17.60 5.68
CA ARG A 675 3.99 -16.30 6.34
C ARG A 675 2.62 -16.08 7.00
N GLN A 676 1.50 -16.44 6.35
CA GLN A 676 0.17 -16.37 6.97
C GLN A 676 0.09 -17.22 8.24
N ILE A 677 0.58 -18.47 8.20
CA ILE A 677 0.59 -19.35 9.38
C ILE A 677 1.42 -18.73 10.51
N TYR A 678 2.66 -18.34 10.24
CA TYR A 678 3.56 -17.82 11.27
C TYR A 678 3.05 -16.49 11.88
N SER A 679 2.46 -15.60 11.07
CA SER A 679 1.87 -14.34 11.54
C SER A 679 0.58 -14.53 12.33
N ASN A 680 -0.24 -15.53 12.00
CA ASN A 680 -1.48 -15.84 12.73
C ASN A 680 -1.26 -16.77 13.94
N ARG A 681 -0.15 -17.52 13.96
CA ARG A 681 0.18 -18.53 14.96
C ARG A 681 1.64 -18.33 15.43
N PRO A 682 1.92 -17.31 16.26
CA PRO A 682 3.29 -16.97 16.68
C PRO A 682 4.06 -18.12 17.33
N GLY A 683 3.35 -19.07 17.97
CA GLY A 683 3.94 -20.29 18.55
C GLY A 683 4.44 -21.34 17.55
N THR A 684 4.30 -21.12 16.24
CA THR A 684 4.78 -22.07 15.21
C THR A 684 6.31 -22.20 15.28
N PRO A 685 6.89 -23.42 15.32
CA PRO A 685 8.34 -23.60 15.46
C PRO A 685 9.15 -23.00 14.31
N SER A 686 10.29 -22.34 14.60
CA SER A 686 11.21 -21.76 13.60
C SER A 686 12.02 -22.78 12.82
N ALA A 687 12.30 -23.95 13.42
CA ALA A 687 13.27 -24.91 12.88
C ALA A 687 13.04 -25.29 11.41
N PRO A 688 11.79 -25.53 10.92
CA PRO A 688 11.55 -25.82 9.51
C PRO A 688 11.98 -24.68 8.57
N VAL A 689 11.66 -23.43 8.88
CA VAL A 689 12.05 -22.26 8.07
C VAL A 689 13.56 -22.06 8.11
N VAL A 690 14.18 -22.17 9.28
CA VAL A 690 15.65 -22.07 9.43
C VAL A 690 16.36 -23.13 8.59
N ALA A 691 15.86 -24.36 8.59
CA ALA A 691 16.40 -25.43 7.76
C ALA A 691 16.24 -25.15 6.26
N ALA A 692 15.08 -24.63 5.84
CA ALA A 692 14.82 -24.29 4.44
C ALA A 692 15.71 -23.14 3.92
N LEU A 693 15.93 -22.10 4.74
CA LEU A 693 16.88 -21.01 4.44
C LEU A 693 18.33 -21.52 4.27
N GLY A 694 18.67 -22.63 4.94
CA GLY A 694 19.97 -23.29 4.84
C GLY A 694 20.05 -24.44 3.83
N SER A 695 19.01 -24.66 3.01
CA SER A 695 18.95 -25.78 2.07
C SER A 695 20.07 -25.75 1.03
N LYS A 696 20.52 -26.92 0.58
CA LYS A 696 21.44 -27.02 -0.58
C LYS A 696 20.73 -26.78 -1.92
N ASP A 697 19.41 -26.93 -1.95
CA ASP A 697 18.60 -26.65 -3.13
C ASP A 697 18.31 -25.15 -3.21
N ASP A 698 18.77 -24.52 -4.30
CA ASP A 698 18.63 -23.08 -4.54
C ASP A 698 17.16 -22.65 -4.59
N ARG A 699 16.30 -23.50 -5.15
CA ARG A 699 14.85 -23.26 -5.22
C ARG A 699 14.24 -23.19 -3.84
N THR A 700 14.53 -24.18 -2.99
CA THR A 700 14.06 -24.21 -1.60
C THR A 700 14.55 -22.98 -0.83
N ARG A 701 15.84 -22.60 -0.98
CA ARG A 701 16.35 -21.37 -0.33
C ARG A 701 15.61 -20.13 -0.82
N TRP A 702 15.39 -20.01 -2.14
CA TRP A 702 14.67 -18.89 -2.75
C TRP A 702 13.22 -18.79 -2.23
N GLY A 703 12.47 -19.89 -2.24
CA GLY A 703 11.13 -19.94 -1.65
C GLY A 703 11.14 -19.59 -0.15
N ALA A 704 12.14 -20.06 0.60
CA ALA A 704 12.26 -19.74 2.03
C ALA A 704 12.57 -18.25 2.29
N GLY A 705 13.43 -17.63 1.49
CA GLY A 705 13.73 -16.20 1.56
C GLY A 705 12.48 -15.34 1.34
N ARG A 706 11.62 -15.76 0.40
CA ARG A 706 10.33 -15.12 0.10
C ARG A 706 9.32 -15.07 1.25
N ILE A 707 9.48 -15.90 2.29
CA ILE A 707 8.64 -15.81 3.50
C ILE A 707 8.77 -14.40 4.12
N PHE A 708 9.96 -13.78 4.00
CA PHE A 708 10.30 -12.48 4.57
C PHE A 708 10.18 -11.33 3.56
N ALA A 709 9.38 -11.49 2.50
CA ALA A 709 9.24 -10.46 1.48
C ALA A 709 8.44 -9.24 1.97
N HIS A 710 7.25 -9.46 2.53
CA HIS A 710 6.30 -8.43 2.98
C HIS A 710 5.57 -8.89 4.25
N HIS A 711 4.96 -7.98 5.01
CA HIS A 711 4.02 -8.27 6.12
C HIS A 711 4.47 -9.35 7.12
N PHE A 712 5.73 -9.31 7.57
CA PHE A 712 6.33 -10.35 8.41
C PHE A 712 6.75 -9.85 9.80
N SER A 713 6.14 -8.79 10.34
CA SER A 713 6.49 -8.20 11.64
C SER A 713 6.58 -9.20 12.79
N GLU A 714 5.72 -10.23 12.81
CA GLU A 714 5.77 -11.28 13.84
C GLU A 714 6.98 -12.18 13.69
N LEU A 715 7.39 -12.51 12.46
CA LEU A 715 8.61 -13.28 12.21
C LEU A 715 9.85 -12.42 12.49
N ALA A 716 9.84 -11.15 12.12
CA ALA A 716 10.96 -10.22 12.34
C ALA A 716 11.37 -10.07 13.83
N ARG A 717 10.42 -10.28 14.75
CA ARG A 717 10.65 -10.23 16.19
C ARG A 717 11.35 -11.47 16.74
N ARG A 718 11.54 -12.51 15.91
CA ARG A 718 12.15 -13.78 16.31
C ARG A 718 13.64 -13.76 15.99
N PRO A 719 14.52 -13.61 17.01
CA PRO A 719 15.95 -13.42 16.80
C PRO A 719 16.61 -14.61 16.07
N GLU A 720 16.05 -15.81 16.18
CA GLU A 720 16.60 -17.01 15.54
C GLU A 720 16.57 -16.97 14.00
N PHE A 721 15.78 -16.09 13.38
CA PHE A 721 15.80 -15.90 11.92
C PHE A 721 16.90 -14.97 11.43
N ILE A 722 17.49 -14.16 12.32
CA ILE A 722 18.41 -13.09 11.91
C ILE A 722 19.72 -13.64 11.35
N ALA A 723 20.30 -14.66 12.00
CA ALA A 723 21.54 -15.27 11.52
C ALA A 723 21.38 -15.98 10.15
N PRO A 724 20.33 -16.78 9.92
CA PRO A 724 20.02 -17.30 8.58
C PRO A 724 19.84 -16.22 7.51
N LEU A 725 19.12 -15.13 7.82
CA LEU A 725 18.93 -14.02 6.89
C LEU A 725 20.24 -13.27 6.59
N ALA A 726 21.09 -13.10 7.60
CA ALA A 726 22.44 -12.55 7.44
C ALA A 726 23.29 -13.41 6.49
N LYS A 727 23.18 -14.73 6.57
CA LYS A 727 23.84 -15.66 5.64
C LYS A 727 23.34 -15.47 4.21
N LEU A 728 22.03 -15.29 4.01
CA LEU A 728 21.46 -15.03 2.68
C LEU A 728 22.01 -13.75 2.03
N ALA A 729 22.31 -12.71 2.80
CA ALA A 729 22.93 -11.47 2.28
C ALA A 729 24.33 -11.68 1.65
N SER A 730 24.90 -12.88 1.79
CA SER A 730 26.15 -13.35 1.18
C SER A 730 25.99 -14.60 0.30
N ASP A 731 24.76 -15.00 -0.03
CA ASP A 731 24.50 -16.20 -0.85
C ASP A 731 25.11 -16.07 -2.25
N PRO A 732 25.56 -17.17 -2.89
CA PRO A 732 26.00 -17.15 -4.29
C PRO A 732 24.96 -16.54 -5.23
N SER A 733 23.68 -16.84 -5.00
CA SER A 733 22.57 -16.30 -5.79
C SER A 733 22.38 -14.80 -5.56
N LEU A 734 22.25 -14.06 -6.66
CA LEU A 734 22.00 -12.61 -6.64
C LEU A 734 20.64 -12.27 -6.04
N THR A 735 19.61 -13.07 -6.29
CA THR A 735 18.25 -12.83 -5.78
C THR A 735 18.18 -13.06 -4.29
N LEU A 736 18.78 -14.13 -3.78
CA LEU A 736 18.86 -14.43 -2.35
C LEU A 736 19.63 -13.36 -1.56
N ARG A 737 20.68 -12.77 -2.15
CA ARG A 737 21.37 -11.61 -1.55
C ARG A 737 20.45 -10.42 -1.37
N MET A 738 19.66 -10.07 -2.39
CA MET A 738 18.69 -8.98 -2.30
C MET A 738 17.61 -9.26 -1.27
N GLU A 739 17.06 -10.48 -1.25
CA GLU A 739 16.05 -10.90 -0.28
C GLU A 739 16.57 -10.84 1.15
N GLY A 740 17.78 -11.37 1.41
CA GLY A 740 18.42 -11.29 2.72
C GLY A 740 18.61 -9.84 3.18
N VAL A 741 19.13 -8.97 2.32
CA VAL A 741 19.29 -7.53 2.64
C VAL A 741 17.94 -6.88 2.95
N ARG A 742 16.90 -7.14 2.15
CA ARG A 742 15.55 -6.59 2.37
C ARG A 742 14.92 -7.07 3.66
N ALA A 743 15.07 -8.35 3.97
CA ALA A 743 14.53 -8.94 5.19
C ALA A 743 15.22 -8.37 6.43
N LEU A 744 16.55 -8.20 6.39
CA LEU A 744 17.33 -7.68 7.51
C LEU A 744 16.97 -6.24 7.88
N TRP A 745 16.94 -5.32 6.93
CA TRP A 745 16.63 -3.91 7.26
C TRP A 745 15.18 -3.76 7.73
N GLN A 746 14.24 -4.51 7.17
CA GLN A 746 12.85 -4.50 7.64
C GLN A 746 12.76 -5.07 9.07
N ALA A 747 13.45 -6.18 9.35
CA ALA A 747 13.45 -6.80 10.68
C ALA A 747 13.98 -5.86 11.78
N TRP A 748 14.94 -5.00 11.44
CA TRP A 748 15.50 -4.00 12.35
C TRP A 748 14.43 -3.09 12.99
N PHE A 749 13.36 -2.75 12.25
CA PHE A 749 12.32 -1.84 12.72
C PHE A 749 11.36 -2.46 13.74
N TRP A 750 11.09 -3.76 13.63
CA TRP A 750 10.18 -4.44 14.56
C TRP A 750 10.89 -5.05 15.75
N ASN A 751 12.21 -5.19 15.67
CA ASN A 751 13.02 -5.74 16.75
C ASN A 751 13.56 -4.61 17.63
N ALA A 752 13.37 -4.70 18.94
CA ALA A 752 13.90 -3.74 19.91
C ALA A 752 15.24 -4.19 20.51
N ASP A 753 15.63 -5.44 20.31
CA ASP A 753 16.85 -6.01 20.87
C ASP A 753 18.09 -5.35 20.24
N VAL A 754 18.94 -4.79 21.11
CA VAL A 754 20.13 -4.04 20.71
C VAL A 754 21.16 -4.93 20.03
N ALA A 755 21.31 -6.18 20.46
CA ALA A 755 22.24 -7.14 19.88
C ALA A 755 21.76 -7.58 18.50
N VAL A 756 20.46 -7.88 18.34
CA VAL A 756 19.85 -8.20 17.05
C VAL A 756 20.04 -7.07 16.04
N ARG A 757 19.68 -5.83 16.45
CA ARG A 757 19.89 -4.65 15.60
C ARG A 757 21.37 -4.47 15.26
N GLY A 758 22.27 -4.73 16.21
CA GLY A 758 23.71 -4.68 16.00
C GLY A 758 24.20 -5.67 14.93
N THR A 759 23.75 -6.92 14.98
CA THR A 759 24.08 -7.94 13.97
C THR A 759 23.59 -7.53 12.58
N ILE A 760 22.38 -6.98 12.47
CA ILE A 760 21.81 -6.48 11.21
C ILE A 760 22.67 -5.33 10.66
N GLU A 761 22.97 -4.34 11.49
CA GLU A 761 23.78 -3.17 11.13
C GLU A 761 25.17 -3.59 10.64
N GLU A 762 25.84 -4.49 11.36
CA GLU A 762 27.16 -5.00 11.02
C GLU A 762 27.16 -5.78 9.71
N THR A 763 26.16 -6.63 9.52
CA THR A 763 26.00 -7.41 8.28
C THR A 763 25.85 -6.47 7.09
N ILE A 764 24.93 -5.51 7.13
CA ILE A 764 24.68 -4.59 6.02
C ILE A 764 25.93 -3.74 5.74
N LEU A 765 26.57 -3.18 6.76
CA LEU A 765 27.75 -2.31 6.59
C LEU A 765 28.99 -3.07 6.12
N ALA A 766 29.16 -4.33 6.52
CA ALA A 766 30.24 -5.18 6.01
C ALA A 766 30.03 -5.48 4.52
N ARG A 767 28.83 -5.92 4.14
CA ARG A 767 28.49 -6.24 2.74
C ARG A 767 28.58 -5.02 1.82
N LEU A 768 28.23 -3.83 2.32
CA LEU A 768 28.38 -2.55 1.60
C LEU A 768 29.85 -2.21 1.30
N GLY A 769 30.79 -2.68 2.13
CA GLY A 769 32.23 -2.48 1.93
C GLY A 769 32.86 -3.38 0.88
N GLU A 770 32.10 -4.31 0.28
CA GLU A 770 32.57 -5.23 -0.75
C GLU A 770 32.08 -4.83 -2.14
N LYS A 771 32.77 -5.27 -3.19
CA LYS A 771 32.29 -5.11 -4.57
C LYS A 771 31.08 -6.03 -4.79
N GLN A 772 29.95 -5.47 -5.19
CA GLN A 772 28.70 -6.19 -5.39
C GLN A 772 28.21 -6.09 -6.84
N HIS A 773 27.22 -6.91 -7.19
CA HIS A 773 26.41 -6.69 -8.38
C HIS A 773 25.56 -5.41 -8.19
N PRO A 774 25.31 -4.60 -9.24
CA PRO A 774 24.57 -3.34 -9.13
C PRO A 774 23.21 -3.45 -8.42
N TRP A 775 22.45 -4.53 -8.66
CA TRP A 775 21.19 -4.76 -7.95
C TRP A 775 21.38 -4.93 -6.43
N VAL A 776 22.38 -5.70 -6.01
CA VAL A 776 22.67 -5.93 -4.58
C VAL A 776 23.20 -4.64 -3.94
N GLU A 777 24.08 -3.93 -4.65
CA GLU A 777 24.63 -2.64 -4.21
C GLU A 777 23.53 -1.60 -3.95
N ALA A 778 22.58 -1.45 -4.88
CA ALA A 778 21.45 -0.54 -4.73
C ALA A 778 20.57 -0.89 -3.51
N ASN A 779 20.32 -2.18 -3.27
CA ASN A 779 19.56 -2.63 -2.11
C ASN A 779 20.33 -2.43 -0.79
N LEU A 780 21.66 -2.61 -0.77
CA LEU A 780 22.50 -2.33 0.41
C LEU A 780 22.55 -0.84 0.75
N ARG A 781 22.73 0.03 -0.26
CA ARG A 781 22.69 1.49 -0.07
C ARG A 781 21.35 1.93 0.51
N ALA A 782 20.26 1.42 -0.06
CA ALA A 782 18.93 1.70 0.46
C ALA A 782 18.68 1.11 1.86
N ALA A 783 19.26 -0.05 2.18
CA ALA A 783 19.17 -0.62 3.52
C ALA A 783 19.83 0.33 4.54
N VAL A 784 21.05 0.81 4.27
CA VAL A 784 21.70 1.82 5.13
C VAL A 784 20.88 3.09 5.24
N TYR A 785 20.31 3.56 4.13
CA TYR A 785 19.43 4.73 4.14
C TYR A 785 18.22 4.51 5.05
N ASN A 786 17.46 3.41 4.85
CA ASN A 786 16.30 3.08 5.68
C ASN A 786 16.66 3.03 7.17
N LEU A 787 17.78 2.37 7.54
CA LEU A 787 18.23 2.28 8.94
C LEU A 787 18.48 3.65 9.58
N ALA A 788 18.97 4.61 8.81
CA ALA A 788 19.30 5.96 9.28
C ALA A 788 18.11 6.95 9.18
N ASP A 789 17.17 6.72 8.25
CA ASP A 789 16.07 7.61 7.91
C ASP A 789 14.87 7.45 8.85
N GLU A 790 15.12 7.61 10.14
CA GLU A 790 14.11 7.53 11.20
C GLU A 790 13.95 8.88 11.91
N ASN A 791 14.30 9.96 11.22
CA ASN A 791 14.21 11.35 11.69
C ASN A 791 13.05 12.05 11.00
N ILE A 792 11.88 12.01 11.60
CA ILE A 792 10.67 12.52 10.95
C ILE A 792 9.93 13.52 11.82
N ARG A 793 9.34 14.52 11.16
CA ARG A 793 8.45 15.51 11.77
C ARG A 793 7.36 14.87 12.60
N TYR A 794 6.80 13.74 12.14
CA TYR A 794 5.67 13.09 12.80
C TYR A 794 6.03 12.67 14.23
N LEU A 795 7.24 12.12 14.43
CA LEU A 795 7.66 11.71 15.76
C LEU A 795 7.77 12.92 16.70
N TYR A 796 8.53 13.94 16.29
CA TYR A 796 8.85 15.06 17.17
C TYR A 796 7.71 16.07 17.34
N ASN A 797 6.95 16.37 16.28
CA ASN A 797 5.89 17.38 16.30
C ASN A 797 4.52 16.84 16.70
N ASN A 798 4.31 15.52 16.64
CA ASN A 798 3.01 14.91 16.95
C ASN A 798 3.13 13.88 18.07
N TRP A 799 3.88 12.80 17.87
CA TRP A 799 3.91 11.69 18.81
C TRP A 799 4.52 12.05 20.16
N VAL A 800 5.63 12.79 20.15
CA VAL A 800 6.30 13.26 21.37
C VAL A 800 5.54 14.46 21.94
N THR A 801 5.23 15.48 21.13
CA THR A 801 4.55 16.70 21.63
C THR A 801 3.21 16.42 22.29
N LEU A 802 2.45 15.41 21.83
CA LEU A 802 1.15 15.07 22.38
C LEU A 802 1.23 14.24 23.67
N LEU A 803 2.42 13.80 24.11
CA LEU A 803 2.54 13.19 25.44
C LEU A 803 2.38 14.26 26.53
N PRO A 804 1.51 14.04 27.52
CA PRO A 804 1.17 15.08 28.49
C PRO A 804 2.34 15.43 29.42
N ARG A 805 3.15 14.44 29.78
CA ARG A 805 4.19 14.54 30.80
C ARG A 805 5.57 14.88 30.19
N PRO A 806 6.24 15.97 30.60
CA PRO A 806 7.56 16.34 30.11
C PRO A 806 8.62 15.24 30.23
N GLU A 807 8.58 14.46 31.31
CA GLU A 807 9.49 13.34 31.54
C GLU A 807 9.30 12.21 30.52
N ASP A 808 8.07 11.95 30.09
CA ASP A 808 7.77 10.93 29.09
C ASP A 808 8.22 11.41 27.69
N ARG A 809 8.09 12.72 27.39
CA ARG A 809 8.65 13.34 26.17
C ARG A 809 10.17 13.24 26.12
N GLN A 810 10.84 13.62 27.21
CA GLN A 810 12.29 13.55 27.30
C GLN A 810 12.78 12.11 27.14
N LYS A 811 12.10 11.15 27.78
CA LYS A 811 12.41 9.71 27.66
C LYS A 811 12.28 9.21 26.21
N ALA A 812 11.22 9.61 25.50
CA ALA A 812 11.05 9.24 24.09
C ALA A 812 12.16 9.81 23.20
N ILE A 813 12.51 11.08 23.39
CA ILE A 813 13.59 11.74 22.65
C ILE A 813 14.93 11.04 22.93
N GLN A 814 15.26 10.76 24.20
CA GLN A 814 16.50 10.07 24.58
C GLN A 814 16.59 8.66 23.98
N GLY A 815 15.49 7.90 23.99
CA GLY A 815 15.44 6.58 23.35
C GLY A 815 15.76 6.65 21.86
N ARG A 816 15.22 7.65 21.16
CA ARG A 816 15.51 7.87 19.73
C ARG A 816 16.96 8.30 19.49
N LEU A 817 17.49 9.21 20.31
CA LEU A 817 18.89 9.67 20.24
C LEU A 817 19.89 8.53 20.52
N ALA A 818 19.55 7.56 21.37
CA ALA A 818 20.41 6.41 21.63
C ALA A 818 20.60 5.52 20.40
N ILE A 819 19.53 5.28 19.63
CA ILE A 819 19.58 4.53 18.36
C ILE A 819 20.42 5.29 17.33
N GLU A 820 20.23 6.60 17.25
CA GLU A 820 21.00 7.47 16.39
C GLU A 820 22.49 7.45 16.72
N GLY A 821 22.84 7.63 17.99
CA GLY A 821 24.22 7.63 18.46
C GLY A 821 24.95 6.33 18.11
N ARG A 822 24.25 5.18 18.21
CA ARG A 822 24.79 3.88 17.79
C ARG A 822 25.11 3.85 16.29
N LEU A 823 24.17 4.29 15.44
CA LEU A 823 24.38 4.31 13.98
C LEU A 823 25.50 5.29 13.61
N SER A 824 25.50 6.50 14.19
CA SER A 824 26.56 7.49 13.98
C SER A 824 27.94 6.94 14.40
N ALA A 825 28.05 6.27 15.55
CA ALA A 825 29.30 5.65 16.00
C ALA A 825 29.83 4.59 14.99
N ARG A 826 28.94 3.79 14.40
CA ARG A 826 29.34 2.81 13.36
C ARG A 826 29.77 3.50 12.07
N PHE A 827 29.03 4.51 11.62
CA PHE A 827 29.34 5.26 10.41
C PHE A 827 30.67 6.02 10.54
N THR A 828 30.86 6.73 11.66
CA THR A 828 32.11 7.45 11.95
C THR A 828 33.32 6.53 12.00
N LYS A 829 33.20 5.31 12.56
CA LYS A 829 34.26 4.31 12.51
C LYS A 829 34.65 3.98 11.07
N ILE A 830 33.69 3.75 10.18
CA ILE A 830 33.94 3.51 8.75
C ILE A 830 34.59 4.73 8.07
N LEU A 831 34.07 5.94 8.32
CA LEU A 831 34.62 7.17 7.75
C LEU A 831 36.05 7.45 8.22
N ALA A 832 36.41 7.05 9.45
CA ALA A 832 37.76 7.15 9.97
C ALA A 832 38.69 6.07 9.37
N THR A 833 38.34 4.79 9.51
CA THR A 833 39.27 3.67 9.30
C THR A 833 38.98 2.79 8.09
N GLY A 834 37.83 2.95 7.44
CA GLY A 834 37.43 2.16 6.26
C GLY A 834 38.30 2.43 5.04
N THR A 835 38.21 1.55 4.03
CA THR A 835 38.86 1.78 2.73
C THR A 835 38.20 2.96 2.00
N ALA A 836 38.89 3.60 1.07
CA ALA A 836 38.31 4.67 0.25
C ALA A 836 37.01 4.23 -0.44
N PHE A 837 36.97 2.98 -0.92
CA PHE A 837 35.76 2.37 -1.48
C PHE A 837 34.61 2.31 -0.46
N GLN A 838 34.85 1.77 0.74
CA GLN A 838 33.81 1.64 1.76
C GLN A 838 33.30 3.02 2.24
N LYS A 839 34.19 4.01 2.38
CA LYS A 839 33.80 5.39 2.72
C LYS A 839 32.88 5.99 1.66
N LYS A 840 33.21 5.83 0.37
CA LYS A 840 32.38 6.29 -0.76
C LYS A 840 31.01 5.63 -0.75
N GLN A 841 30.96 4.30 -0.59
CA GLN A 841 29.70 3.57 -0.54
C GLN A 841 28.79 4.02 0.62
N LEU A 842 29.37 4.20 1.82
CA LEU A 842 28.62 4.69 2.97
C LEU A 842 28.07 6.10 2.75
N LEU A 843 28.91 7.05 2.29
CA LEU A 843 28.45 8.41 2.05
C LEU A 843 27.40 8.46 0.95
N ASN A 844 27.59 7.71 -0.15
CA ASN A 844 26.62 7.60 -1.22
C ASN A 844 25.27 7.07 -0.72
N ALA A 845 25.28 6.01 0.10
CA ALA A 845 24.07 5.47 0.71
C ALA A 845 23.29 6.49 1.54
N LEU A 846 23.99 7.41 2.22
CA LEU A 846 23.38 8.41 3.09
C LEU A 846 22.85 9.64 2.34
N VAL A 847 23.43 10.00 1.20
CA VAL A 847 23.17 11.31 0.54
C VAL A 847 22.66 11.22 -0.89
N GLU A 848 22.71 10.06 -1.53
CA GLU A 848 22.20 9.83 -2.89
C GLU A 848 21.19 8.66 -2.99
N PRO A 849 20.20 8.52 -2.08
CA PRO A 849 19.21 7.48 -2.21
C PRO A 849 18.35 7.69 -3.47
N VAL A 850 18.34 6.70 -4.37
CA VAL A 850 17.61 6.76 -5.66
C VAL A 850 16.11 7.03 -5.46
N GLN A 851 15.52 6.56 -4.36
CA GLN A 851 14.10 6.74 -4.04
C GLN A 851 13.69 8.20 -3.82
N ARG A 852 14.64 9.07 -3.52
CA ARG A 852 14.40 10.51 -3.29
C ARG A 852 14.51 11.36 -4.53
N ARG A 853 15.01 10.81 -5.65
CA ARG A 853 15.17 11.60 -6.87
C ARG A 853 13.82 12.11 -7.38
N GLY A 854 13.77 13.38 -7.79
CA GLY A 854 12.55 13.97 -8.36
C GLY A 854 12.13 13.39 -9.70
N ASP A 855 13.08 12.87 -10.46
CA ASP A 855 12.86 12.22 -11.76
C ASP A 855 12.63 10.70 -11.64
N ILE A 856 12.44 10.15 -10.43
CA ILE A 856 12.31 8.69 -10.23
C ILE A 856 11.11 8.06 -10.92
N TYR A 857 10.09 8.87 -11.25
CA TYR A 857 8.90 8.44 -11.98
C TYR A 857 8.99 8.69 -13.48
N ASP A 858 10.05 9.36 -13.95
CA ASP A 858 10.27 9.53 -15.38
C ASP A 858 10.88 8.22 -15.94
N VAL A 859 10.15 7.58 -16.84
CA VAL A 859 10.55 6.30 -17.44
C VAL A 859 11.80 6.42 -18.32
N GLU A 860 12.14 7.64 -18.75
CA GLU A 860 13.32 7.97 -19.56
C GLU A 860 14.50 8.47 -18.72
N ALA A 861 14.32 8.69 -17.40
CA ALA A 861 15.37 9.25 -16.56
C ALA A 861 16.55 8.28 -16.36
N SER A 862 17.77 8.81 -16.48
CA SER A 862 18.98 8.11 -16.10
C SER A 862 19.20 8.19 -14.58
N LEU A 863 18.89 7.11 -13.87
CA LEU A 863 19.02 7.03 -12.41
C LEU A 863 20.48 7.03 -11.89
N THR A 864 21.47 7.08 -12.79
CA THR A 864 22.89 7.25 -12.47
C THR A 864 23.37 8.69 -12.64
N ALA A 865 22.58 9.58 -13.25
CA ALA A 865 22.95 10.98 -13.41
C ALA A 865 22.98 11.71 -12.05
N PRO A 866 23.89 12.68 -11.84
CA PRO A 866 23.91 13.50 -10.63
C PRO A 866 22.62 14.30 -10.47
N VAL A 867 22.09 14.37 -9.25
CA VAL A 867 20.91 15.17 -8.88
C VAL A 867 21.27 16.20 -7.80
N PRO A 868 20.48 17.28 -7.65
CA PRO A 868 20.65 18.22 -6.55
C PRO A 868 20.63 17.49 -5.19
N PRO A 869 21.55 17.83 -4.26
CA PRO A 869 21.62 17.15 -2.96
C PRO A 869 20.54 17.60 -1.97
N VAL A 870 19.72 18.60 -2.32
CA VAL A 870 18.76 19.24 -1.42
C VAL A 870 17.36 19.20 -2.03
N TYR A 871 16.34 19.11 -1.17
CA TYR A 871 14.91 19.21 -1.51
C TYR A 871 14.35 18.04 -2.32
N ASN A 872 14.48 16.83 -1.75
CA ASN A 872 14.08 15.57 -2.37
C ASN A 872 13.16 14.77 -1.42
N ARG A 873 12.00 14.31 -1.90
CA ARG A 873 10.92 13.69 -1.08
C ARG A 873 10.60 12.24 -1.47
N ILE A 874 10.11 11.44 -0.53
CA ILE A 874 9.51 10.10 -0.77
C ILE A 874 8.03 10.16 -0.39
N GLY A 875 7.15 10.21 -1.38
CA GLY A 875 5.73 10.45 -1.11
C GLY A 875 5.54 11.78 -0.36
N ASN A 876 4.98 11.73 0.84
CA ASN A 876 4.79 12.90 1.71
C ASN A 876 5.95 13.11 2.71
N ASP A 877 6.96 12.25 2.72
CA ASP A 877 8.16 12.38 3.55
C ASP A 877 9.17 13.31 2.88
N ILE A 878 9.25 14.56 3.36
CA ILE A 878 10.20 15.56 2.88
C ILE A 878 11.42 15.69 3.78
N GLU A 879 11.38 15.10 4.98
CA GLU A 879 12.47 15.17 5.94
C GLU A 879 13.58 14.21 5.52
N GLN A 880 14.84 14.62 5.70
CA GLN A 880 16.00 13.78 5.46
C GLN A 880 16.70 13.49 6.79
N ILE A 881 17.50 12.41 6.82
CA ILE A 881 18.39 12.05 7.93
C ILE A 881 19.04 13.29 8.55
N ALA A 882 18.95 13.42 9.88
CA ALA A 882 19.67 14.41 10.66
C ALA A 882 20.22 13.76 11.94
N PHE A 883 21.43 14.13 12.32
CA PHE A 883 22.05 13.77 13.57
C PHE A 883 22.07 14.99 14.50
N PHE A 884 21.91 14.74 15.80
CA PHE A 884 21.82 15.75 16.85
C PHE A 884 22.97 15.59 17.85
N GLY A 885 23.28 16.67 18.57
CA GLY A 885 24.18 16.64 19.73
C GLY A 885 25.54 15.97 19.47
N GLU A 886 25.95 15.10 20.38
CA GLU A 886 27.21 14.34 20.29
C GLU A 886 27.29 13.43 19.06
N ALA A 887 26.17 12.85 18.61
CA ALA A 887 26.15 12.02 17.41
C ALA A 887 26.49 12.86 16.16
N ALA A 888 25.96 14.08 16.08
CA ALA A 888 26.32 15.05 15.06
C ALA A 888 27.77 15.51 15.17
N GLY A 889 28.25 15.75 16.39
CA GLY A 889 29.62 16.19 16.64
C GLY A 889 30.67 15.15 16.24
N ALA A 890 30.43 13.88 16.56
CA ALA A 890 31.27 12.76 16.14
C ALA A 890 31.28 12.61 14.62
N PHE A 891 30.11 12.65 13.98
CA PHE A 891 29.99 12.55 12.52
C PHE A 891 30.70 13.72 11.82
N SER A 892 30.51 14.94 12.33
CA SER A 892 31.19 16.15 11.84
C SER A 892 32.71 16.02 11.91
N LYS A 893 33.25 15.51 13.02
CA LYS A 893 34.70 15.27 13.17
C LYS A 893 35.21 14.29 12.13
N ALA A 894 34.46 13.22 11.83
CA ALA A 894 34.83 12.25 10.80
C ALA A 894 34.79 12.84 9.37
N LEU A 895 33.92 13.82 9.12
CA LEU A 895 33.83 14.50 7.82
C LEU A 895 34.99 15.49 7.56
N GLN A 896 35.57 16.09 8.59
CA GLN A 896 36.55 17.18 8.43
C GLN A 896 37.71 16.84 7.49
N SER A 897 38.31 15.65 7.64
CA SER A 897 39.42 15.19 6.80
C SER A 897 38.98 14.78 5.40
N LEU A 898 37.73 14.33 5.24
CA LEU A 898 37.17 13.93 3.94
C LEU A 898 36.81 15.15 3.08
N LEU A 899 36.47 16.28 3.71
CA LEU A 899 36.26 17.57 3.04
C LEU A 899 37.56 18.13 2.42
N ASP A 900 38.73 17.70 2.91
CA ASP A 900 40.04 18.05 2.33
C ASP A 900 40.58 16.94 1.41
N SER A 901 39.77 15.93 1.09
CA SER A 901 40.24 14.80 0.29
C SER A 901 40.70 15.27 -1.10
N PRO A 902 41.86 14.78 -1.60
CA PRO A 902 42.26 15.02 -2.98
C PRO A 902 41.39 14.26 -3.98
N ASP A 903 40.61 13.26 -3.53
CA ASP A 903 39.64 12.55 -4.36
C ASP A 903 38.35 13.39 -4.48
N ALA A 904 38.05 13.85 -5.70
CA ALA A 904 36.95 14.77 -5.95
C ALA A 904 35.57 14.18 -5.62
N GLU A 905 35.38 12.88 -5.86
CA GLU A 905 34.13 12.17 -5.52
C GLU A 905 33.97 12.10 -4.00
N MET A 906 35.03 11.75 -3.28
CA MET A 906 35.04 11.69 -1.81
C MET A 906 34.72 13.06 -1.20
N LYS A 907 35.38 14.11 -1.69
CA LYS A 907 35.13 15.49 -1.24
C LYS A 907 33.67 15.90 -1.50
N THR A 908 33.13 15.58 -2.67
CA THR A 908 31.73 15.89 -3.03
C THR A 908 30.74 15.16 -2.13
N LEU A 909 30.93 13.85 -1.93
CA LEU A 909 30.08 13.05 -1.06
C LEU A 909 30.15 13.52 0.40
N ALA A 910 31.34 13.87 0.89
CA ALA A 910 31.53 14.44 2.23
C ALA A 910 30.85 15.80 2.39
N ALA A 911 30.95 16.67 1.38
CA ALA A 911 30.28 17.97 1.37
C ALA A 911 28.75 17.81 1.44
N ARG A 912 28.18 16.88 0.68
CA ARG A 912 26.74 16.56 0.75
C ARG A 912 26.35 15.97 2.11
N ALA A 913 27.19 15.10 2.68
CA ALA A 913 26.94 14.47 3.98
C ALA A 913 26.94 15.47 5.14
N ALA A 914 27.47 16.69 4.96
CA ALA A 914 27.32 17.75 5.94
C ALA A 914 25.84 18.10 6.22
N LEU A 915 24.91 17.84 5.28
CA LEU A 915 23.48 18.04 5.54
C LEU A 915 22.93 17.15 6.64
N LEU A 916 23.58 16.03 6.97
CA LEU A 916 23.17 15.17 8.07
C LEU A 916 23.43 15.82 9.44
N VAL A 917 24.18 16.91 9.53
CA VAL A 917 24.48 17.63 10.79
C VAL A 917 24.03 19.09 10.73
N ARG A 918 23.04 19.35 9.86
CA ARG A 918 22.39 20.65 9.65
C ARG A 918 21.57 21.07 10.87
N GLU A 919 21.22 22.35 10.91
CA GLU A 919 20.23 22.85 11.87
C GLU A 919 18.83 22.33 11.55
N THR A 920 18.06 22.02 12.60
CA THR A 920 16.70 21.50 12.47
C THR A 920 15.70 22.39 13.22
N PRO A 921 14.40 22.35 12.87
CA PRO A 921 13.37 23.12 13.58
C PRO A 921 12.95 22.52 14.94
N TYR A 922 13.53 21.39 15.37
CA TYR A 922 13.07 20.62 16.53
C TYR A 922 13.70 21.10 17.85
N ALA A 923 13.29 22.27 18.33
CA ALA A 923 13.92 22.94 19.48
C ALA A 923 13.99 22.08 20.77
N GLU A 924 12.95 21.30 21.08
CA GLU A 924 12.96 20.41 22.26
C GLU A 924 13.98 19.27 22.09
N THR A 925 14.03 18.66 20.91
CA THR A 925 15.02 17.61 20.57
C THR A 925 16.44 18.15 20.63
N GLU A 926 16.71 19.31 20.02
CA GLU A 926 18.02 19.98 20.05
C GLU A 926 18.46 20.26 21.49
N LYS A 927 17.55 20.74 22.35
CA LYS A 927 17.81 20.98 23.76
C LYS A 927 18.19 19.70 24.50
N VAL A 928 17.42 18.61 24.33
CA VAL A 928 17.69 17.32 24.99
C VAL A 928 18.99 16.69 24.48
N ALA A 929 19.33 16.91 23.21
CA ALA A 929 20.58 16.43 22.61
C ALA A 929 21.82 17.24 23.03
N GLY A 930 21.66 18.37 23.73
CA GLY A 930 22.77 19.25 24.14
C GLY A 930 23.15 20.33 23.12
N GLY A 931 22.36 20.49 22.05
CA GLY A 931 22.57 21.46 20.98
C GLY A 931 23.76 21.14 20.08
N ARG A 932 24.11 22.09 19.20
CA ARG A 932 25.17 21.91 18.20
C ARG A 932 26.57 22.04 18.80
N THR A 933 27.41 21.05 18.53
CA THR A 933 28.84 21.04 18.89
C THR A 933 29.66 22.05 18.05
N GLU A 934 30.83 22.42 18.56
CA GLU A 934 31.80 23.28 17.83
C GLU A 934 32.20 22.65 16.49
N THR A 935 32.49 21.34 16.48
CA THR A 935 32.85 20.60 15.27
C THR A 935 31.77 20.65 14.19
N SER A 936 30.49 20.62 14.57
CA SER A 936 29.37 20.75 13.63
C SER A 936 29.30 22.14 13.02
N ARG A 937 29.60 23.19 13.81
CA ARG A 937 29.67 24.58 13.31
C ARG A 937 30.83 24.75 12.34
N ASP A 938 31.98 24.13 12.62
CA ASP A 938 33.16 24.24 11.76
C ASP A 938 32.99 23.54 10.41
N VAL A 939 32.33 22.38 10.38
CA VAL A 939 31.88 21.76 9.12
C VAL A 939 30.99 22.71 8.33
N GLY A 940 30.04 23.37 8.99
CA GLY A 940 29.19 24.39 8.37
C GLY A 940 29.98 25.52 7.72
N LYS A 941 30.94 26.11 8.45
CA LYS A 941 31.81 27.18 7.92
C LYS A 941 32.62 26.70 6.71
N LYS A 942 33.16 25.49 6.78
CA LYS A 942 33.97 24.89 5.72
C LYS A 942 33.17 24.66 4.44
N VAL A 943 31.98 24.09 4.56
CA VAL A 943 31.06 23.90 3.42
C VAL A 943 30.66 25.26 2.83
N SER A 944 30.42 26.28 3.66
CA SER A 944 30.13 27.64 3.18
C SER A 944 31.28 28.28 2.39
N ALA A 945 32.52 27.85 2.63
CA ALA A 945 33.70 28.31 1.88
C ALA A 945 33.96 27.53 0.58
N MET A 946 33.21 26.45 0.32
CA MET A 946 33.35 25.61 -0.89
C MET A 946 32.36 26.04 -1.97
N PRO A 947 32.80 26.63 -3.11
CA PRO A 947 31.90 27.04 -4.18
C PRO A 947 31.06 25.88 -4.73
N GLU A 948 31.64 24.69 -4.84
CA GLU A 948 30.96 23.47 -5.30
C GLU A 948 29.86 22.96 -4.34
N ALA A 949 29.81 23.47 -3.11
CA ALA A 949 28.87 23.07 -2.08
C ALA A 949 27.84 24.15 -1.73
N ALA A 950 27.66 25.17 -2.59
CA ALA A 950 26.76 26.30 -2.33
C ALA A 950 25.32 25.87 -1.98
N ALA A 951 24.75 24.88 -2.68
CA ALA A 951 23.42 24.36 -2.39
C ALA A 951 23.35 23.72 -0.99
N VAL A 952 24.38 22.97 -0.60
CA VAL A 952 24.49 22.33 0.71
C VAL A 952 24.64 23.39 1.80
N SER A 953 25.51 24.38 1.60
CA SER A 953 25.69 25.52 2.52
C SER A 953 24.38 26.25 2.81
N ASN A 954 23.57 26.51 1.77
CA ASN A 954 22.29 27.20 1.94
C ASN A 954 21.27 26.39 2.76
N ALA A 955 21.26 25.07 2.62
CA ALA A 955 20.34 24.18 3.33
C ALA A 955 20.85 23.70 4.70
N PHE A 956 22.12 23.97 5.00
CA PHE A 956 22.75 23.59 6.25
C PHE A 956 22.26 24.42 7.44
N TYR A 957 21.96 25.69 7.20
CA TYR A 957 21.44 26.60 8.22
C TYR A 957 19.92 26.66 8.13
N TYR A 958 19.26 26.43 9.26
CA TYR A 958 17.81 26.57 9.32
C TYR A 958 17.50 28.06 9.39
N ARG A 959 16.88 28.57 8.33
CA ARG A 959 16.46 29.96 8.24
C ARG A 959 14.96 30.01 8.43
N PRO A 960 14.44 30.19 9.65
CA PRO A 960 13.02 30.43 9.83
C PRO A 960 12.65 31.63 8.98
N THR A 961 11.63 31.49 8.13
CA THR A 961 11.07 32.65 7.44
C THR A 961 10.55 33.58 8.54
N PRO A 962 11.10 34.80 8.70
CA PRO A 962 10.61 35.71 9.71
C PRO A 962 9.11 35.91 9.50
N PRO A 963 8.28 35.95 10.55
CA PRO A 963 6.93 36.44 10.39
C PRO A 963 7.06 37.81 9.72
N GLY A 964 6.48 37.94 8.52
CA GLY A 964 6.44 39.24 7.86
C GLY A 964 5.86 40.26 8.85
N PRO A 965 6.39 41.49 8.90
CA PRO A 965 5.82 42.51 9.79
C PRO A 965 4.31 42.61 9.52
N PRO A 966 3.45 42.77 10.54
CA PRO A 966 2.04 43.07 10.32
C PRO A 966 1.98 44.39 9.55
N ARG A 967 1.84 44.29 8.23
CA ARG A 967 1.84 45.46 7.37
C ARG A 967 0.45 46.06 7.48
N ARG A 968 0.38 47.31 7.97
CA ARG A 968 -0.85 48.08 7.99
C ARG A 968 -1.38 48.15 6.56
N VAL A 969 -2.52 47.50 6.31
CA VAL A 969 -3.31 47.76 5.12
C VAL A 969 -3.69 49.24 5.20
N ASN A 970 -3.12 50.07 4.33
CA ASN A 970 -3.60 51.44 4.18
C ASN A 970 -5.04 51.34 3.67
N ALA A 971 -5.99 51.81 4.47
CA ALA A 971 -7.42 51.82 4.16
C ALA A 971 -7.81 52.75 2.99
N ALA A 972 -6.85 53.16 2.15
CA ALA A 972 -7.02 54.18 1.11
C ALA A 972 -6.96 53.66 -0.33
N THR A 973 -6.79 52.36 -0.56
CA THR A 973 -6.98 51.76 -1.89
C THR A 973 -7.86 50.53 -1.77
N ALA A 974 -9.17 50.74 -1.77
CA ALA A 974 -10.09 49.72 -2.27
C ALA A 974 -9.82 49.58 -3.77
N ALA A 975 -8.77 48.83 -4.12
CA ALA A 975 -8.59 48.37 -5.49
C ALA A 975 -9.85 47.57 -5.83
N VAL A 976 -10.60 48.03 -6.83
CA VAL A 976 -11.63 47.21 -7.48
C VAL A 976 -10.92 45.93 -7.86
N ALA A 977 -11.39 44.77 -7.37
CA ALA A 977 -10.77 43.48 -7.70
C ALA A 977 -10.62 43.40 -9.23
N ALA A 978 -9.36 43.45 -9.70
CA ALA A 978 -9.09 43.43 -11.13
C ALA A 978 -9.66 42.12 -11.68
N LYS A 979 -10.39 42.21 -12.80
CA LYS A 979 -10.87 41.00 -13.46
C LYS A 979 -9.64 40.25 -13.98
N LEU A 980 -9.40 39.07 -13.43
CA LEU A 980 -8.30 38.19 -13.85
C LEU A 980 -8.39 37.96 -15.37
N ASP A 981 -7.24 38.05 -16.05
CA ASP A 981 -7.14 37.84 -17.50
C ASP A 981 -6.77 36.38 -17.82
N GLU A 982 -7.61 35.71 -18.62
CA GLU A 982 -7.44 34.29 -18.98
C GLU A 982 -6.27 34.09 -19.95
N THR A 983 -6.08 35.02 -20.88
CA THR A 983 -4.98 34.96 -21.84
C THR A 983 -3.66 35.09 -21.11
N TYR A 984 -3.53 36.07 -20.22
CA TYR A 984 -2.34 36.23 -19.37
C TYR A 984 -2.08 34.98 -18.52
N PHE A 985 -3.14 34.39 -17.93
CA PHE A 985 -3.01 33.16 -17.17
C PHE A 985 -2.42 32.03 -18.04
N ARG A 986 -2.98 31.78 -19.22
CA ARG A 986 -2.53 30.69 -20.10
C ARG A 986 -1.11 30.91 -20.62
N GLU A 987 -0.74 32.15 -20.91
CA GLU A 987 0.57 32.48 -21.48
C GLU A 987 1.67 32.58 -20.43
N ASN A 988 1.37 33.07 -19.22
CA ASN A 988 2.40 33.44 -18.23
C ASN A 988 2.31 32.67 -16.91
N ILE A 989 1.11 32.28 -16.46
CA ILE A 989 0.91 31.65 -15.14
C ILE A 989 0.87 30.13 -15.25
N GLU A 990 0.12 29.60 -16.22
CA GLU A 990 0.01 28.17 -16.48
C GLU A 990 1.38 27.51 -16.73
N PRO A 991 2.32 28.11 -17.49
CA PRO A 991 3.67 27.57 -17.61
C PRO A 991 4.43 27.51 -16.29
N ILE A 992 4.25 28.48 -15.38
CA ILE A 992 4.84 28.46 -14.03
C ILE A 992 4.30 27.26 -13.24
N LEU A 993 2.99 26.99 -13.33
CA LEU A 993 2.34 25.88 -12.63
C LEU A 993 2.71 24.50 -13.22
N GLN A 994 3.04 24.45 -14.51
CA GLN A 994 3.47 23.23 -15.22
C GLN A 994 4.97 22.94 -15.09
N LYS A 995 5.79 23.94 -14.75
CA LYS A 995 7.23 23.79 -14.56
C LYS A 995 7.51 22.91 -13.35
N LYS A 996 8.26 21.82 -13.57
CA LYS A 996 8.76 20.96 -12.49
C LYS A 996 9.80 21.70 -11.66
N GLY A 997 9.66 21.64 -10.35
CA GLY A 997 10.66 22.13 -9.40
C GLY A 997 11.86 21.17 -9.28
N PRO A 998 12.86 21.52 -8.44
CA PRO A 998 14.01 20.65 -8.16
C PRO A 998 13.65 19.26 -7.61
N ASP A 999 12.49 19.15 -6.96
CA ASP A 999 11.93 17.90 -6.44
C ASP A 999 11.23 17.04 -7.53
N GLY A 1000 11.21 17.49 -8.78
CA GLY A 1000 10.62 16.81 -9.94
C GLY A 1000 9.10 16.91 -10.05
N TYR A 1001 8.43 17.62 -9.14
CA TYR A 1001 6.99 17.84 -9.19
C TYR A 1001 6.66 19.23 -9.73
N ALA A 1002 5.58 19.35 -10.51
CA ALA A 1002 4.96 20.63 -10.83
C ALA A 1002 3.69 20.84 -10.01
N CYS A 1003 3.20 22.09 -9.93
CA CYS A 1003 1.95 22.39 -9.22
C CYS A 1003 0.79 21.58 -9.81
N VAL A 1004 0.73 21.45 -11.14
CA VAL A 1004 -0.28 20.64 -11.83
C VAL A 1004 -0.27 19.15 -11.44
N ASN A 1005 0.88 18.59 -11.05
CA ASN A 1005 0.96 17.20 -10.62
C ASN A 1005 0.43 17.00 -9.20
N CYS A 1006 0.72 17.94 -8.30
CA CYS A 1006 0.29 17.85 -6.90
C CYS A 1006 -1.17 18.29 -6.70
N HIS A 1007 -1.69 19.12 -7.59
CA HIS A 1007 -3.01 19.71 -7.46
C HIS A 1007 -4.08 19.11 -8.38
N SER A 1008 -3.75 18.20 -9.30
CA SER A 1008 -4.69 17.67 -10.30
C SER A 1008 -6.05 17.22 -9.73
N THR A 1009 -6.07 16.66 -8.51
CA THR A 1009 -7.27 16.17 -7.82
C THR A 1009 -7.67 17.00 -6.59
N HIS A 1010 -6.99 18.13 -6.35
CA HIS A 1010 -7.25 19.00 -5.21
C HIS A 1010 -8.50 19.85 -5.44
N THR A 1011 -9.33 19.96 -4.40
CA THR A 1011 -10.69 20.52 -4.45
C THR A 1011 -10.72 22.03 -4.65
N LEU A 1012 -9.96 22.73 -3.81
CA LEU A 1012 -9.88 24.19 -3.82
C LEU A 1012 -9.16 24.73 -5.07
N PHE A 1013 -8.06 24.09 -5.46
CA PHE A 1013 -7.18 24.55 -6.52
C PHE A 1013 -6.59 23.35 -7.26
N ASN A 1014 -6.97 23.18 -8.52
CA ASN A 1014 -6.48 22.11 -9.39
C ASN A 1014 -5.48 22.56 -10.45
N ALA A 1015 -4.85 23.72 -10.23
CA ALA A 1015 -3.89 24.32 -11.17
C ALA A 1015 -4.46 24.60 -12.57
N THR A 1016 -5.76 24.86 -12.67
CA THR A 1016 -6.42 25.31 -13.92
C THR A 1016 -7.10 26.66 -13.75
N TRP A 1017 -7.41 27.31 -14.86
CA TRP A 1017 -8.21 28.54 -14.90
C TRP A 1017 -9.53 28.43 -14.11
N SER A 1018 -10.20 27.28 -14.19
CA SER A 1018 -11.52 27.08 -13.57
C SER A 1018 -11.52 27.14 -12.05
N THR A 1019 -10.38 26.91 -11.40
CA THR A 1019 -10.28 26.92 -9.92
C THR A 1019 -9.34 28.01 -9.39
N ILE A 1020 -8.63 28.73 -10.25
CA ILE A 1020 -7.63 29.71 -9.84
C ILE A 1020 -8.23 30.79 -8.93
N ALA A 1021 -9.46 31.24 -9.23
CA ALA A 1021 -10.15 32.27 -8.46
C ALA A 1021 -10.41 31.87 -6.99
N ASN A 1022 -10.45 30.58 -6.67
CA ASN A 1022 -10.68 30.09 -5.31
C ASN A 1022 -9.48 30.34 -4.37
N VAL A 1023 -8.30 30.59 -4.93
CA VAL A 1023 -7.05 30.79 -4.19
C VAL A 1023 -6.47 32.19 -4.37
N ILE A 1024 -7.23 33.10 -5.01
CA ILE A 1024 -6.88 34.51 -5.18
C ILE A 1024 -7.69 35.37 -4.21
N ASP A 1025 -6.99 36.25 -3.51
CA ASP A 1025 -7.58 37.34 -2.75
C ASP A 1025 -7.45 38.63 -3.57
N GLY A 1026 -8.53 39.01 -4.26
CA GLY A 1026 -8.54 40.21 -5.10
C GLY A 1026 -8.52 41.53 -4.30
N LYS A 1027 -8.66 41.49 -2.97
CA LYS A 1027 -8.59 42.68 -2.10
C LYS A 1027 -7.20 42.86 -1.51
N ASP A 1028 -6.53 41.75 -1.20
CA ASP A 1028 -5.15 41.71 -0.74
C ASP A 1028 -4.38 40.68 -1.60
N PRO A 1029 -3.86 41.08 -2.78
CA PRO A 1029 -3.19 40.18 -3.71
C PRO A 1029 -2.12 39.31 -3.07
N GLU A 1030 -1.29 39.85 -2.18
CA GLU A 1030 -0.23 39.11 -1.48
C GLU A 1030 -0.78 38.08 -0.47
N ASN A 1031 -2.03 38.24 0.00
CA ASN A 1031 -2.71 37.26 0.83
C ASN A 1031 -3.27 36.06 0.05
N SER A 1032 -3.22 36.08 -1.28
CA SER A 1032 -3.60 34.97 -2.14
C SER A 1032 -2.86 33.68 -1.75
N LEU A 1033 -3.58 32.58 -1.58
CA LEU A 1033 -2.98 31.28 -1.27
C LEU A 1033 -2.02 30.82 -2.38
N LEU A 1034 -2.27 31.22 -3.63
CA LEU A 1034 -1.38 30.99 -4.76
C LEU A 1034 0.01 31.61 -4.56
N LEU A 1035 0.11 32.75 -3.87
CA LEU A 1035 1.40 33.39 -3.56
C LEU A 1035 1.98 32.87 -2.24
N LYS A 1036 1.16 32.77 -1.18
CA LYS A 1036 1.64 32.44 0.17
C LYS A 1036 2.13 31.01 0.29
N LYS A 1037 1.32 30.02 -0.08
CA LYS A 1037 1.66 28.61 0.15
C LYS A 1037 2.97 28.22 -0.52
N PRO A 1038 3.22 28.54 -1.80
CA PRO A 1038 4.42 28.07 -2.47
C PRO A 1038 5.72 28.76 -2.01
N THR A 1039 5.66 29.73 -1.09
CA THR A 1039 6.84 30.31 -0.41
C THR A 1039 7.25 29.56 0.86
N SER A 1040 6.46 28.59 1.31
CA SER A 1040 6.63 27.86 2.57
C SER A 1040 6.93 26.37 2.37
N THR A 1041 7.44 25.70 3.40
CA THR A 1041 7.72 24.26 3.43
C THR A 1041 6.54 23.48 4.02
N ALA A 1042 6.63 22.14 4.04
CA ALA A 1042 5.65 21.30 4.73
C ALA A 1042 5.96 21.13 6.23
N GLU A 1043 6.99 21.79 6.78
CA GLU A 1043 7.46 21.54 8.14
C GLU A 1043 6.41 21.85 9.23
N SER A 1044 5.53 22.83 8.97
CA SER A 1044 4.42 23.16 9.87
C SER A 1044 3.11 22.42 9.55
N GLU A 1045 3.11 21.52 8.56
CA GLU A 1045 1.93 20.72 8.21
C GLU A 1045 1.60 19.74 9.33
N GLY A 1046 0.33 19.69 9.74
CA GLY A 1046 -0.10 18.82 10.83
C GLY A 1046 0.42 19.25 12.22
N VAL A 1047 0.97 20.46 12.36
CA VAL A 1047 1.37 21.01 13.66
C VAL A 1047 0.23 21.86 14.23
N VAL A 1048 -0.28 21.46 15.39
CA VAL A 1048 -1.36 22.18 16.07
C VAL A 1048 -0.87 23.58 16.48
N GLY A 1049 -1.57 24.63 16.05
CA GLY A 1049 -1.25 26.02 16.40
C GLY A 1049 -0.14 26.68 15.58
N ALA A 1050 0.26 26.11 14.43
CA ALA A 1050 1.28 26.70 13.58
C ALA A 1050 0.92 28.12 13.07
N ALA A 1051 1.85 29.07 13.22
CA ALA A 1051 1.70 30.45 12.74
C ALA A 1051 1.96 30.61 11.23
N THR A 1052 2.77 29.72 10.64
CA THR A 1052 3.10 29.69 9.21
C THR A 1052 2.16 28.75 8.45
N THR A 1053 1.57 29.26 7.37
CA THR A 1053 0.77 28.42 6.46
C THR A 1053 1.69 27.40 5.80
N ALA A 1054 1.45 26.11 6.03
CA ALA A 1054 2.24 25.04 5.43
C ALA A 1054 1.86 24.81 3.96
N HIS A 1055 2.83 24.29 3.20
CA HIS A 1055 2.60 23.75 1.87
C HIS A 1055 3.20 22.36 1.74
N GLY A 1056 2.34 21.32 1.73
CA GLY A 1056 2.74 19.92 1.57
C GLY A 1056 3.51 19.62 0.28
N GLY A 1057 3.33 20.45 -0.74
CA GLY A 1057 4.11 20.42 -1.97
C GLY A 1057 5.52 21.02 -1.84
N GLY A 1058 5.93 21.52 -0.67
CA GLY A 1058 7.22 22.20 -0.48
C GLY A 1058 7.30 23.58 -1.15
N GLN A 1059 8.43 24.26 -0.97
CA GLN A 1059 8.62 25.59 -1.55
C GLN A 1059 8.80 25.50 -3.08
N ARG A 1060 8.06 26.31 -3.84
CA ARG A 1060 8.15 26.41 -5.31
C ARG A 1060 8.85 27.67 -5.78
N TRP A 1061 8.72 28.75 -5.00
CA TRP A 1061 9.37 30.02 -5.28
C TRP A 1061 9.54 30.85 -4.00
N THR A 1062 10.33 31.92 -4.07
CA THR A 1062 10.49 32.89 -2.98
C THR A 1062 9.77 34.19 -3.31
N THR A 1063 9.55 35.05 -2.32
CA THR A 1063 8.95 36.38 -2.51
C THR A 1063 9.80 37.31 -3.40
N LEU A 1064 11.05 36.93 -3.70
CA LEU A 1064 11.98 37.68 -4.55
C LEU A 1064 12.10 37.10 -5.97
N SER A 1065 11.36 36.03 -6.28
CA SER A 1065 11.45 35.34 -7.56
C SER A 1065 10.67 36.05 -8.68
N SER A 1066 11.07 35.80 -9.92
CA SER A 1066 10.30 36.19 -11.11
C SER A 1066 8.89 35.62 -11.07
N GLU A 1067 8.74 34.35 -10.71
CA GLU A 1067 7.48 33.62 -10.63
C GLU A 1067 6.49 34.32 -9.69
N TYR A 1068 6.92 34.66 -8.47
CA TYR A 1068 6.10 35.41 -7.51
C TYR A 1068 5.69 36.77 -8.08
N SER A 1069 6.62 37.51 -8.68
CA SER A 1069 6.33 38.84 -9.23
C SER A 1069 5.38 38.81 -10.43
N THR A 1070 5.47 37.80 -11.29
CA THR A 1070 4.58 37.62 -12.46
C THR A 1070 3.15 37.29 -11.99
N ILE A 1071 3.02 36.39 -11.02
CA ILE A 1071 1.72 36.02 -10.43
C ILE A 1071 1.09 37.23 -9.72
N LEU A 1072 1.87 37.97 -8.93
CA LEU A 1072 1.38 39.15 -8.21
C LEU A 1072 0.87 40.22 -9.19
N LYS A 1073 1.64 40.56 -10.24
CA LYS A 1073 1.23 41.53 -11.26
C LYS A 1073 -0.06 41.13 -11.97
N TRP A 1074 -0.24 39.84 -12.24
CA TRP A 1074 -1.47 39.32 -12.83
C TRP A 1074 -2.68 39.50 -11.91
N ILE A 1075 -2.54 39.19 -10.61
CA ILE A 1075 -3.60 39.42 -9.62
C ILE A 1075 -3.92 40.91 -9.48
N GLU A 1076 -2.90 41.77 -9.61
CA GLU A 1076 -3.03 43.23 -9.63
C GLU A 1076 -3.62 43.79 -10.94
N GLY A 1077 -3.86 42.95 -11.96
CA GLY A 1077 -4.59 43.31 -13.17
C GLY A 1077 -3.75 43.43 -14.46
N ALA A 1078 -2.53 42.86 -14.50
CA ALA A 1078 -1.80 42.70 -15.75
C ALA A 1078 -2.59 41.82 -16.75
N LYS A 1079 -2.51 42.17 -18.03
CA LYS A 1079 -3.21 41.53 -19.15
C LYS A 1079 -2.22 41.06 -20.20
#